data_AF-A0A9E4CK41-F1
#
_entry.id   AF-A0A9E4CK41-F1
#
_cell.length_a   1.000
_cell.length_b   1.000
_cell.length_c   1.000
_cell.angle_alpha   90.00
_cell.angle_beta   90.00
_cell.angle_gamma   90.00
#
_symmetry.space_group_name_H-M   'P 1'
#
loop_
_entity.id
_entity.type
_entity.pdbx_description
1 polymer ?
#
loop_
_entity_poly.entity_id
_entity_poly.type
_entity_poly.pdbx_seq_one_letter_code
_entity_poly.pdbx_strand_id
1 'polypeptide(L)'
;MMLKIDSDKYPGIRRLGRALAAGMAIIFLLSSFLNAETQRSLKSGRWSDRTVWSGNSVPGQGDDVVVDSGHVVLYDVSSSEEIRTMHIRGKLEFSRSTDTQLDAGMIIITTAATVDFNANCSMHQHGPHWEGVPLPALEVGSMDNPIPDGITARIRLKHFSGFDPDCAPGIICYNGRMDFHGKPVNKTWVKIAQSAMEGDNTVTVAEAVDWQPGDRIIVTRSQRPSGNITNTGSYADNGQIETEERLVAAFAGNTITLNEALEHDHPVWKGGRYAGEVALISRNVIVESKEPNGVRGHTMYHHGSKGSISYAEFAHLGKEGVLARYPIHYHVMRSSNRGSSVIGASIWDSSNRFITIHGTDYLVVRDCVGYKSIGHGFFMEDASEVNNLLENNLAVQAFDSDEIPNQALSYDDNDGAGFWWANPQNAFLNNVATETDRYGYQLEIVPSVRMSVLQPNGTMQPNVQIDQLSNIIFKDNEAHGTMEYGLALEGVMASTDDAFYVENMEVWGSWRALRPDLNNFYFKNLYAWNHAYGFYAIDPKNGRVENYHAINTGNHAMSFQDHPEGLITFEQVVIDSSNEWPFKVYGRDPRDEDCYVHVRDYTITNTEGGLNGASSTSGVEPTPYIALFLHDWFGPGQDAKVIPAVQNPNDGLNYQNMSPMFRNDIKVAQTSAAFPNNPVHKNDNMPPATVITYPADLQMFSNQVNSITVRGTCIDASEVTSVTVNGVQATAVGDNFTRWEVTLTNLSAGTMDLVAKGTDTHGNVELNPHRIRIGLGMVPTGTGDGGISPAVAHGFELGNNYPNPFNPETRIQFTVAAQGQDLSLVRLNIYNVLGHKVRELVNGYLTSGAHEYTWDGRDSNGEAVASGVYIYEMVAQSHSGQSFRQAKKMLLVR
;
A
#
# COMPACT_ATOMS: atom_id res chain seq x y z
N MET A 1 -71.48 3.68 2.29
CA MET A 1 -72.72 2.92 2.00
C MET A 1 -72.47 2.11 0.74
N MET A 2 -72.54 0.79 0.87
CA MET A 2 -72.23 -0.20 -0.18
C MET A 2 -73.16 -0.08 -1.39
N LEU A 3 -72.60 -0.24 -2.60
CA LEU A 3 -73.25 -0.98 -3.69
C LEU A 3 -72.19 -1.91 -4.29
N LYS A 4 -72.29 -3.20 -3.95
CA LYS A 4 -71.55 -4.29 -4.61
C LYS A 4 -72.20 -4.53 -5.98
N ILE A 5 -71.42 -4.38 -7.05
CA ILE A 5 -71.73 -4.98 -8.35
C ILE A 5 -70.80 -6.18 -8.51
N ASP A 6 -71.43 -7.33 -8.72
CA ASP A 6 -70.84 -8.65 -8.90
C ASP A 6 -70.06 -8.73 -10.23
N SER A 7 -68.76 -9.00 -10.16
CA SER A 7 -67.84 -8.94 -11.30
C SER A 7 -67.80 -10.21 -12.16
N ASP A 8 -68.63 -11.22 -11.86
CA ASP A 8 -68.52 -12.54 -12.50
C ASP A 8 -69.35 -12.70 -13.79
N LYS A 9 -69.94 -11.62 -14.33
CA LYS A 9 -70.81 -11.69 -15.52
C LYS A 9 -70.29 -11.13 -16.84
N TYR A 10 -69.09 -10.54 -16.92
CA TYR A 10 -68.58 -10.00 -18.20
C TYR A 10 -67.05 -10.14 -18.38
N PRO A 11 -66.55 -11.25 -18.96
CA PRO A 11 -65.12 -11.47 -19.16
C PRO A 11 -64.47 -10.57 -20.24
N GLY A 12 -65.24 -9.78 -20.98
CA GLY A 12 -64.75 -8.91 -22.07
C GLY A 12 -64.18 -7.55 -21.64
N ILE A 13 -64.49 -7.04 -20.45
CA ILE A 13 -64.14 -5.65 -20.06
C ILE A 13 -62.79 -5.58 -19.31
N ARG A 14 -62.24 -6.69 -18.81
CA ARG A 14 -60.89 -6.74 -18.20
C ARG A 14 -59.74 -6.61 -19.22
N ARG A 15 -60.00 -6.82 -20.52
CA ARG A 15 -58.95 -6.72 -21.56
C ARG A 15 -58.72 -5.30 -22.10
N LEU A 16 -59.72 -4.41 -22.07
CA LEU A 16 -59.50 -3.01 -22.48
C LEU A 16 -58.88 -2.13 -21.39
N GLY A 17 -59.25 -2.35 -20.10
CA GLY A 17 -58.68 -1.59 -18.98
C GLY A 17 -57.21 -1.90 -18.69
N ARG A 18 -56.76 -3.14 -18.94
CA ARG A 18 -55.34 -3.53 -18.82
C ARG A 18 -54.49 -3.14 -20.03
N ALA A 19 -55.09 -3.02 -21.22
CA ALA A 19 -54.37 -2.55 -22.41
C ALA A 19 -54.10 -1.04 -22.40
N LEU A 20 -54.99 -0.22 -21.83
CA LEU A 20 -54.76 1.22 -21.67
C LEU A 20 -53.82 1.57 -20.49
N ALA A 21 -53.83 0.78 -19.40
CA ALA A 21 -52.85 0.94 -18.31
C ALA A 21 -51.45 0.41 -18.71
N ALA A 22 -51.37 -0.66 -19.51
CA ALA A 22 -50.12 -1.12 -20.10
C ALA A 22 -49.60 -0.15 -21.17
N GLY A 23 -50.47 0.49 -21.96
CA GLY A 23 -50.08 1.50 -22.94
C GLY A 23 -49.49 2.77 -22.32
N MET A 24 -50.02 3.25 -21.19
CA MET A 24 -49.42 4.39 -20.47
C MET A 24 -48.18 4.02 -19.65
N ALA A 25 -48.12 2.80 -19.09
CA ALA A 25 -46.90 2.33 -18.42
C ALA A 25 -45.76 2.05 -19.41
N ILE A 26 -46.07 1.58 -20.63
CA ILE A 26 -45.08 1.39 -21.70
C ILE A 26 -44.60 2.74 -22.24
N ILE A 27 -45.42 3.80 -22.26
CA ILE A 27 -44.95 5.15 -22.64
C ILE A 27 -44.09 5.77 -21.53
N PHE A 28 -44.30 5.43 -20.25
CA PHE A 28 -43.40 5.84 -19.14
C PHE A 28 -42.15 4.95 -18.98
N LEU A 29 -42.19 3.67 -19.41
CA LEU A 29 -41.03 2.77 -19.49
C LEU A 29 -40.22 2.92 -20.79
N LEU A 30 -40.80 3.53 -21.84
CA LEU A 30 -40.10 3.92 -23.06
C LEU A 30 -39.57 5.37 -23.01
N SER A 31 -40.00 6.20 -22.05
CA SER A 31 -39.46 7.55 -21.87
C SER A 31 -38.22 7.63 -20.96
N SER A 32 -37.81 6.52 -20.31
CA SER A 32 -36.54 6.45 -19.57
C SER A 32 -35.36 5.94 -20.40
N PHE A 33 -35.57 5.71 -21.70
CA PHE A 33 -34.50 5.62 -22.70
C PHE A 33 -34.48 6.91 -23.53
N LEU A 34 -34.41 8.07 -22.85
CA LEU A 34 -33.81 9.25 -23.47
C LEU A 34 -32.36 8.88 -23.76
N ASN A 35 -31.96 9.02 -25.02
CA ASN A 35 -30.67 8.59 -25.56
C ASN A 35 -29.53 8.94 -24.58
N ALA A 36 -28.82 7.92 -24.07
CA ALA A 36 -27.51 8.16 -23.47
C ALA A 36 -26.65 8.80 -24.57
N GLU A 37 -26.34 10.07 -24.43
CA GLU A 37 -25.49 10.79 -25.38
C GLU A 37 -24.07 10.80 -24.84
N THR A 38 -23.10 10.48 -25.70
CA THR A 38 -21.70 10.66 -25.35
C THR A 38 -21.37 12.15 -25.41
N GLN A 39 -21.14 12.77 -24.26
CA GLN A 39 -20.67 14.15 -24.12
C GLN A 39 -19.15 14.19 -24.18
N ARG A 40 -18.60 14.85 -25.20
CA ARG A 40 -17.16 15.04 -25.38
C ARG A 40 -16.76 16.48 -25.11
N SER A 41 -15.66 16.69 -24.39
CA SER A 41 -15.07 18.02 -24.25
C SER A 41 -14.54 18.50 -25.61
N LEU A 42 -14.94 19.69 -26.05
CA LEU A 42 -14.52 20.36 -27.29
C LEU A 42 -13.33 21.30 -27.09
N LYS A 43 -13.07 21.68 -25.83
CA LYS A 43 -12.00 22.59 -25.41
C LYS A 43 -11.78 22.46 -23.89
N SER A 44 -10.67 22.99 -23.38
CA SER A 44 -10.50 23.21 -21.94
C SER A 44 -11.52 24.22 -21.41
N GLY A 45 -11.96 24.06 -20.16
CA GLY A 45 -12.94 24.95 -19.54
C GLY A 45 -13.54 24.39 -18.26
N ARG A 46 -14.62 25.01 -17.78
CA ARG A 46 -15.38 24.57 -16.60
C ARG A 46 -16.38 23.50 -16.99
N TRP A 47 -16.59 22.52 -16.13
CA TRP A 47 -17.63 21.50 -16.31
C TRP A 47 -19.00 22.15 -16.48
N SER A 48 -19.29 23.19 -15.70
CA SER A 48 -20.56 23.93 -15.74
C SER A 48 -20.79 24.73 -17.04
N ASP A 49 -19.78 24.91 -17.90
CA ASP A 49 -19.92 25.63 -19.18
C ASP A 49 -20.39 24.68 -20.28
N ARG A 50 -21.66 24.78 -20.66
CA ARG A 50 -22.25 23.99 -21.75
C ARG A 50 -21.47 24.06 -23.07
N THR A 51 -20.71 25.12 -23.33
CA THR A 51 -19.92 25.27 -24.57
C THR A 51 -18.64 24.43 -24.58
N VAL A 52 -18.28 23.83 -23.44
CA VAL A 52 -17.22 22.82 -23.35
C VAL A 52 -17.67 21.50 -23.96
N TRP A 53 -18.97 21.21 -24.05
CA TRP A 53 -19.47 19.86 -24.36
C TRP A 53 -20.10 19.76 -25.76
N SER A 54 -19.94 18.61 -26.41
CA SER A 54 -20.42 18.34 -27.77
C SER A 54 -21.94 18.47 -27.95
N GLY A 55 -22.73 18.15 -26.93
CA GLY A 55 -24.19 18.34 -26.94
C GLY A 55 -24.64 19.79 -26.72
N ASN A 56 -23.71 20.71 -26.47
CA ASN A 56 -24.00 22.08 -25.99
C ASN A 56 -24.90 22.08 -24.73
N SER A 57 -24.72 21.06 -23.90
CA SER A 57 -25.35 20.82 -22.61
C SER A 57 -24.30 20.34 -21.62
N VAL A 58 -24.46 20.66 -20.34
CA VAL A 58 -23.62 20.09 -19.28
C VAL A 58 -23.97 18.60 -19.14
N PRO A 59 -23.00 17.68 -19.00
CA PRO A 59 -23.30 16.26 -18.84
C PRO A 59 -24.19 16.01 -17.62
N GLY A 60 -25.19 15.14 -17.79
CA GLY A 60 -26.23 14.86 -16.81
C GLY A 60 -26.55 13.36 -16.68
N GLN A 61 -27.72 13.06 -16.10
CA GLN A 61 -28.14 11.69 -15.77
C GLN A 61 -27.97 10.69 -16.92
N GLY A 62 -27.19 9.64 -16.67
CA GLY A 62 -26.98 8.51 -17.57
C GLY A 62 -26.01 8.78 -18.74
N ASP A 63 -25.45 9.98 -18.85
CA ASP A 63 -24.52 10.33 -19.92
C ASP A 63 -23.19 9.55 -19.81
N ASP A 64 -22.57 9.35 -20.97
CA ASP A 64 -21.17 8.95 -21.06
C ASP A 64 -20.31 10.16 -21.33
N VAL A 65 -19.24 10.36 -20.57
CA VAL A 65 -18.40 11.55 -20.66
C VAL A 65 -17.00 11.21 -21.15
N VAL A 66 -16.47 12.00 -22.08
CA VAL A 66 -15.07 11.93 -22.49
C VAL A 66 -14.41 13.29 -22.31
N VAL A 67 -13.39 13.34 -21.46
CA VAL A 67 -12.44 14.46 -21.40
C VAL A 67 -11.33 14.15 -22.38
N ASP A 68 -11.35 14.77 -23.54
CA ASP A 68 -10.45 14.47 -24.66
C ASP A 68 -9.01 14.94 -24.40
N SER A 69 -8.06 14.28 -25.05
CA SER A 69 -6.63 14.57 -24.90
C SER A 69 -6.29 16.02 -25.21
N GLY A 70 -5.44 16.62 -24.37
CA GLY A 70 -5.07 18.04 -24.47
C GLY A 70 -6.07 19.01 -23.84
N HIS A 71 -7.24 18.55 -23.41
CA HIS A 71 -8.20 19.38 -22.66
C HIS A 71 -7.97 19.26 -21.15
N VAL A 72 -8.19 20.38 -20.46
CA VAL A 72 -8.27 20.46 -19.00
C VAL A 72 -9.67 20.93 -18.64
N VAL A 73 -10.44 20.07 -17.99
CA VAL A 73 -11.79 20.38 -17.53
C VAL A 73 -11.78 20.55 -16.02
N LEU A 74 -12.22 21.71 -15.54
CA LEU A 74 -12.39 21.99 -14.11
C LEU A 74 -13.79 21.52 -13.68
N TYR A 75 -13.88 20.46 -12.88
CA TYR A 75 -15.09 20.03 -12.21
C TYR A 75 -15.45 21.01 -11.08
N ASP A 76 -16.42 21.88 -11.34
CA ASP A 76 -16.79 23.01 -10.48
C ASP A 76 -18.25 22.99 -10.01
N VAL A 77 -18.84 21.79 -9.98
CA VAL A 77 -20.24 21.58 -9.61
C VAL A 77 -20.37 20.57 -8.47
N SER A 78 -21.41 20.76 -7.66
CA SER A 78 -21.92 19.74 -6.75
C SER A 78 -23.22 19.20 -7.34
N SER A 79 -23.16 17.99 -7.92
CA SER A 79 -24.25 17.40 -8.69
C SER A 79 -24.67 16.05 -8.13
N SER A 80 -25.96 15.76 -8.18
CA SER A 80 -26.51 14.42 -7.93
C SER A 80 -26.87 13.66 -9.21
N GLU A 81 -26.63 14.27 -10.38
CA GLU A 81 -26.78 13.62 -11.67
C GLU A 81 -25.80 12.46 -11.79
N GLU A 82 -26.29 11.27 -12.09
CA GLU A 82 -25.48 10.05 -12.10
C GLU A 82 -24.88 9.84 -13.49
N ILE A 83 -23.58 10.11 -13.63
CA ILE A 83 -22.84 9.90 -14.87
C ILE A 83 -22.58 8.41 -15.06
N ARG A 84 -22.94 7.84 -16.20
CA ARG A 84 -22.84 6.39 -16.43
C ARG A 84 -21.38 5.95 -16.55
N THR A 85 -20.61 6.61 -17.42
CA THR A 85 -19.17 6.39 -17.58
C THR A 85 -18.43 7.69 -17.80
N MET A 86 -17.15 7.71 -17.44
CA MET A 86 -16.24 8.81 -17.69
C MET A 86 -14.90 8.30 -18.16
N HIS A 87 -14.47 8.74 -19.33
CA HIS A 87 -13.15 8.45 -19.88
C HIS A 87 -12.30 9.72 -19.88
N ILE A 88 -11.25 9.71 -19.07
CA ILE A 88 -10.34 10.83 -18.88
C ILE A 88 -9.09 10.57 -19.72
N ARG A 89 -9.01 11.24 -20.88
CA ARG A 89 -7.87 11.21 -21.82
C ARG A 89 -7.07 12.52 -21.81
N GLY A 90 -7.66 13.59 -21.30
CA GLY A 90 -7.02 14.84 -20.90
C GLY A 90 -6.88 14.92 -19.38
N LYS A 91 -7.16 16.07 -18.78
CA LYS A 91 -7.19 16.26 -17.31
C LYS A 91 -8.58 16.64 -16.85
N LEU A 92 -9.12 15.91 -15.86
CA LEU A 92 -10.23 16.37 -15.04
C LEU A 92 -9.69 16.82 -13.68
N GLU A 93 -9.93 18.07 -13.34
CA GLU A 93 -9.42 18.70 -12.11
C GLU A 93 -10.59 19.16 -11.25
N PHE A 94 -10.59 18.87 -9.95
CA PHE A 94 -11.66 19.31 -9.06
C PHE A 94 -11.41 20.73 -8.55
N SER A 95 -12.49 21.50 -8.41
CA SER A 95 -12.42 22.85 -7.86
C SER A 95 -11.90 22.84 -6.42
N ARG A 96 -11.04 23.82 -6.13
CA ARG A 96 -10.51 24.09 -4.78
C ARG A 96 -11.22 25.26 -4.09
N SER A 97 -12.27 25.78 -4.71
CA SER A 97 -12.95 27.02 -4.27
C SER A 97 -14.45 26.85 -4.05
N THR A 98 -15.00 25.68 -4.36
CA THR A 98 -16.40 25.32 -4.14
C THR A 98 -16.48 23.84 -3.86
N ASP A 99 -17.47 23.43 -3.06
CA ASP A 99 -17.79 22.03 -2.86
C ASP A 99 -18.15 21.36 -4.19
N THR A 100 -17.72 20.10 -4.32
CA THR A 100 -17.96 19.30 -5.51
C THR A 100 -18.46 17.90 -5.13
N GLN A 101 -19.35 17.37 -5.96
CA GLN A 101 -19.88 16.02 -5.82
C GLN A 101 -20.10 15.44 -7.22
N LEU A 102 -19.43 14.34 -7.51
CA LEU A 102 -19.56 13.56 -8.74
C LEU A 102 -20.12 12.17 -8.42
N ASP A 103 -21.31 11.87 -8.93
CA ASP A 103 -21.86 10.51 -8.92
C ASP A 103 -21.53 9.83 -10.25
N ALA A 104 -20.76 8.74 -10.22
CA ALA A 104 -20.28 8.09 -11.44
C ALA A 104 -20.34 6.56 -11.36
N GLY A 105 -20.61 5.91 -12.49
CA GLY A 105 -20.55 4.45 -12.61
C GLY A 105 -19.13 3.93 -12.78
N MET A 106 -18.49 4.30 -13.87
CA MET A 106 -17.10 3.93 -14.13
C MET A 106 -16.29 5.17 -14.51
N ILE A 107 -15.14 5.37 -13.88
CA ILE A 107 -14.17 6.41 -14.26
C ILE A 107 -12.90 5.70 -14.74
N ILE A 108 -12.50 5.92 -15.99
CA ILE A 108 -11.33 5.32 -16.61
C ILE A 108 -10.36 6.41 -17.01
N ILE A 109 -9.17 6.44 -16.41
CA ILE A 109 -8.07 7.30 -16.82
C ILE A 109 -7.19 6.51 -17.78
N THR A 110 -7.00 7.00 -19.01
CA THR A 110 -6.26 6.23 -20.01
C THR A 110 -5.66 7.09 -21.12
N THR A 111 -4.51 6.65 -21.63
CA THR A 111 -3.90 7.18 -22.86
C THR A 111 -4.54 6.62 -24.13
N ALA A 112 -5.43 5.62 -24.03
CA ALA A 112 -6.02 4.96 -25.18
C ALA A 112 -6.79 5.95 -26.09
N ALA A 113 -6.58 5.81 -27.41
CA ALA A 113 -7.28 6.63 -28.40
C ALA A 113 -8.76 6.26 -28.55
N THR A 114 -9.06 4.98 -28.33
CA THR A 114 -10.41 4.42 -28.37
C THR A 114 -10.92 4.16 -26.97
N VAL A 115 -12.17 4.51 -26.76
CA VAL A 115 -12.89 4.34 -25.50
C VAL A 115 -13.83 3.16 -25.67
N ASP A 116 -13.59 2.07 -24.94
CA ASP A 116 -14.59 1.03 -24.76
C ASP A 116 -15.39 1.37 -23.49
N PHE A 117 -16.64 1.81 -23.68
CA PHE A 117 -17.55 2.13 -22.57
C PHE A 117 -18.07 0.89 -21.83
N ASN A 118 -17.72 -0.30 -22.31
CA ASN A 118 -17.92 -1.59 -21.64
C ASN A 118 -16.59 -2.21 -21.17
N ALA A 119 -15.51 -1.43 -21.17
CA ALA A 119 -14.19 -1.90 -20.76
C ALA A 119 -14.26 -2.66 -19.44
N ASN A 120 -13.75 -3.88 -19.46
CA ASN A 120 -13.66 -4.72 -18.28
C ASN A 120 -12.50 -4.29 -17.39
N CYS A 121 -12.57 -4.66 -16.12
CA CYS A 121 -11.53 -4.43 -15.12
C CYS A 121 -10.27 -5.31 -15.34
N SER A 122 -10.13 -5.92 -16.52
CA SER A 122 -9.07 -6.86 -16.89
C SER A 122 -8.23 -6.35 -18.07
N MET A 123 -8.40 -5.08 -18.46
CA MET A 123 -7.63 -4.51 -19.57
C MET A 123 -6.16 -4.32 -19.20
N HIS A 124 -5.26 -5.20 -19.62
CA HIS A 124 -3.82 -4.97 -19.55
C HIS A 124 -3.36 -4.16 -20.77
N GLN A 125 -3.75 -2.88 -20.88
CA GLN A 125 -3.26 -2.02 -21.95
C GLN A 125 -1.91 -1.42 -21.58
N HIS A 126 -0.85 -1.90 -22.23
CA HIS A 126 0.51 -1.37 -22.12
C HIS A 126 0.78 -0.42 -23.29
N GLY A 127 0.78 0.89 -23.04
CA GLY A 127 1.26 1.90 -23.97
C GLY A 127 2.69 2.32 -23.63
N PRO A 128 3.51 2.77 -24.59
CA PRO A 128 4.79 3.38 -24.27
C PRO A 128 4.58 4.62 -23.40
N HIS A 129 5.30 4.71 -22.28
CA HIS A 129 5.42 5.93 -21.50
C HIS A 129 6.43 6.85 -22.19
N TRP A 130 6.02 8.07 -22.53
CA TRP A 130 6.91 9.08 -23.11
C TRP A 130 7.29 10.10 -22.05
N GLU A 131 8.57 10.16 -21.69
CA GLU A 131 9.08 11.19 -20.79
C GLU A 131 8.77 12.59 -21.35
N GLY A 132 8.13 13.44 -20.54
CA GLY A 132 7.86 14.85 -20.88
C GLY A 132 6.45 15.16 -21.41
N VAL A 133 5.58 14.16 -21.60
CA VAL A 133 4.18 14.40 -22.00
C VAL A 133 3.26 14.35 -20.77
N PRO A 134 2.38 15.35 -20.55
CA PRO A 134 1.40 15.28 -19.47
C PRO A 134 0.50 14.05 -19.60
N LEU A 135 0.48 13.20 -18.57
CA LEU A 135 -0.40 12.05 -18.50
C LEU A 135 -1.87 12.49 -18.40
N PRO A 136 -2.81 11.73 -18.98
CA PRO A 136 -4.22 11.86 -18.65
C PRO A 136 -4.40 11.77 -17.14
N ALA A 137 -5.18 12.67 -16.54
CA ALA A 137 -5.19 12.81 -15.09
C ALA A 137 -6.59 13.03 -14.52
N LEU A 138 -6.93 12.25 -13.50
CA LEU A 138 -7.96 12.60 -12.52
C LEU A 138 -7.23 13.26 -11.33
N GLU A 139 -7.45 14.56 -11.13
CA GLU A 139 -6.79 15.33 -10.08
C GLU A 139 -7.81 15.92 -9.10
N VAL A 140 -7.92 15.30 -7.92
CA VAL A 140 -8.70 15.83 -6.80
C VAL A 140 -7.73 16.46 -5.81
N GLY A 141 -7.31 17.69 -6.11
CA GLY A 141 -6.19 18.34 -5.43
C GLY A 141 -4.83 17.82 -5.90
N SER A 142 -3.76 18.52 -5.52
CA SER A 142 -2.37 18.07 -5.76
C SER A 142 -1.56 18.16 -4.47
N MET A 143 -0.40 17.48 -4.40
CA MET A 143 0.44 17.52 -3.21
C MET A 143 0.85 18.95 -2.79
N ASP A 144 1.08 19.85 -3.75
CA ASP A 144 1.41 21.27 -3.52
C ASP A 144 0.19 22.16 -3.27
N ASN A 145 -0.96 21.73 -3.76
CA ASN A 145 -2.20 22.49 -3.70
C ASN A 145 -3.36 21.53 -3.47
N PRO A 146 -3.50 20.97 -2.25
CA PRO A 146 -4.57 20.04 -1.93
C PRO A 146 -5.95 20.74 -1.96
N ILE A 147 -7.03 19.97 -1.88
CA ILE A 147 -8.36 20.53 -1.61
C ILE A 147 -8.30 21.18 -0.21
N PRO A 148 -8.54 22.50 -0.10
CA PRO A 148 -8.33 23.23 1.14
C PRO A 148 -9.38 22.91 2.19
N ASP A 149 -9.07 23.30 3.43
CA ASP A 149 -10.03 23.22 4.53
C ASP A 149 -11.33 23.97 4.21
N GLY A 150 -12.46 23.44 4.69
CA GLY A 150 -13.79 23.98 4.43
C GLY A 150 -14.35 23.74 3.02
N ILE A 151 -13.59 23.10 2.11
CA ILE A 151 -14.08 22.64 0.80
C ILE A 151 -14.10 21.12 0.77
N THR A 152 -15.21 20.54 0.33
CA THR A 152 -15.39 19.10 0.12
C THR A 152 -15.31 18.74 -1.35
N ALA A 153 -14.53 17.70 -1.68
CA ALA A 153 -14.54 17.07 -2.99
C ALA A 153 -14.95 15.60 -2.86
N ARG A 154 -16.13 15.27 -3.37
CA ARG A 154 -16.74 13.93 -3.20
C ARG A 154 -16.93 13.23 -4.54
N ILE A 155 -16.57 11.95 -4.59
CA ILE A 155 -16.89 11.03 -5.68
C ILE A 155 -17.70 9.88 -5.10
N ARG A 156 -18.90 9.64 -5.62
CA ARG A 156 -19.75 8.50 -5.24
C ARG A 156 -19.90 7.54 -6.39
N LEU A 157 -19.51 6.30 -6.17
CA LEU A 157 -19.54 5.23 -7.15
C LEU A 157 -20.91 4.54 -7.14
N LYS A 158 -21.59 4.53 -8.29
CA LYS A 158 -22.96 4.03 -8.44
C LYS A 158 -23.02 2.90 -9.47
N HIS A 159 -23.51 1.73 -9.08
CA HIS A 159 -23.77 0.66 -10.04
C HIS A 159 -24.95 1.01 -10.96
N PHE A 160 -24.79 0.75 -12.26
CA PHE A 160 -25.81 0.88 -13.29
C PHE A 160 -26.17 -0.49 -13.88
N SER A 161 -27.45 -0.66 -14.21
CA SER A 161 -27.92 -1.85 -14.92
C SER A 161 -27.17 -2.03 -16.25
N GLY A 162 -26.70 -3.26 -16.50
CA GLY A 162 -25.92 -3.62 -17.69
C GLY A 162 -24.41 -3.65 -17.47
N PHE A 163 -23.90 -3.10 -16.36
CA PHE A 163 -22.52 -3.36 -15.95
C PHE A 163 -22.40 -4.67 -15.19
N ASP A 164 -21.28 -5.35 -15.44
CA ASP A 164 -20.80 -6.44 -14.60
C ASP A 164 -20.61 -5.96 -13.16
N PRO A 165 -21.36 -6.48 -12.18
CA PRO A 165 -21.26 -6.08 -10.78
C PRO A 165 -19.94 -6.46 -10.13
N ASP A 166 -19.17 -7.40 -10.69
CA ASP A 166 -17.84 -7.76 -10.17
C ASP A 166 -16.80 -6.73 -10.60
N CYS A 167 -17.06 -6.01 -11.69
CA CYS A 167 -16.18 -4.96 -12.18
C CYS A 167 -16.67 -3.56 -11.75
N ALA A 168 -17.87 -3.16 -12.13
CA ALA A 168 -18.38 -1.82 -11.85
C ALA A 168 -19.20 -1.76 -10.54
N PRO A 169 -19.30 -0.58 -9.90
CA PRO A 169 -18.66 0.68 -10.26
C PRO A 169 -17.19 0.72 -9.85
N GLY A 170 -16.43 1.68 -10.39
CA GLY A 170 -15.01 1.79 -10.07
C GLY A 170 -14.28 2.99 -10.66
N ILE A 171 -13.07 3.23 -10.15
CA ILE A 171 -12.10 4.17 -10.72
C ILE A 171 -10.85 3.39 -11.12
N ILE A 172 -10.53 3.38 -12.41
CA ILE A 172 -9.43 2.57 -12.94
C ILE A 172 -8.46 3.47 -13.71
N CYS A 173 -7.20 3.47 -13.28
CA CYS A 173 -6.14 4.21 -13.92
C CYS A 173 -5.24 3.26 -14.74
N TYR A 174 -5.20 3.49 -16.06
CA TYR A 174 -4.37 2.77 -17.02
C TYR A 174 -3.35 3.70 -17.65
N ASN A 175 -2.08 3.61 -17.25
CA ASN A 175 -1.00 4.40 -17.84
C ASN A 175 -1.29 5.92 -17.79
N GLY A 176 -2.03 6.36 -16.77
CA GLY A 176 -2.42 7.75 -16.52
C GLY A 176 -1.97 8.21 -15.13
N ARG A 177 -2.55 9.30 -14.64
CA ARG A 177 -2.31 9.81 -13.28
C ARG A 177 -3.62 9.90 -12.50
N MET A 178 -3.61 9.44 -11.26
CA MET A 178 -4.77 9.55 -10.38
C MET A 178 -4.34 10.05 -9.00
N ASP A 179 -4.81 11.24 -8.64
CA ASP A 179 -4.40 11.96 -7.44
C ASP A 179 -5.60 12.33 -6.57
N PHE A 180 -5.46 12.09 -5.26
CA PHE A 180 -6.44 12.47 -4.25
C PHE A 180 -5.72 13.13 -3.07
N HIS A 181 -5.77 14.45 -2.98
CA HIS A 181 -5.07 15.24 -1.98
C HIS A 181 -6.03 16.16 -1.22
N GLY A 182 -6.40 15.74 -0.02
CA GLY A 182 -7.19 16.54 0.91
C GLY A 182 -6.32 17.40 1.84
N LYS A 183 -7.00 18.11 2.74
CA LYS A 183 -6.38 18.94 3.77
C LYS A 183 -5.42 18.08 4.62
N PRO A 184 -4.13 18.43 4.72
CA PRO A 184 -3.21 17.76 5.61
C PRO A 184 -3.68 17.81 7.07
N VAL A 185 -3.49 16.70 7.77
CA VAL A 185 -3.78 16.53 9.19
C VAL A 185 -2.46 16.23 9.89
N ASN A 186 -2.19 16.87 11.03
CA ASN A 186 -0.92 16.69 11.73
C ASN A 186 -0.78 15.29 12.34
N LYS A 187 -1.89 14.73 12.83
CA LYS A 187 -1.97 13.37 13.40
C LYS A 187 -3.24 12.69 12.91
N THR A 188 -3.12 11.54 12.24
CA THR A 188 -4.29 10.76 11.82
C THR A 188 -4.85 9.89 12.94
N TRP A 189 -4.01 9.52 13.90
CA TRP A 189 -4.38 8.81 15.12
C TRP A 189 -3.36 9.12 16.23
N VAL A 190 -3.79 8.91 17.48
CA VAL A 190 -3.02 9.17 18.71
C VAL A 190 -3.42 8.18 19.80
N LYS A 191 -2.55 7.91 20.78
CA LYS A 191 -2.89 7.10 21.95
C LYS A 191 -3.80 7.83 22.94
N ILE A 192 -4.63 7.08 23.66
CA ILE A 192 -5.40 7.56 24.81
C ILE A 192 -4.41 7.84 25.96
N ALA A 193 -4.48 9.03 26.57
CA ALA A 193 -3.60 9.44 27.67
C ALA A 193 -4.15 9.06 29.06
N GLN A 194 -5.47 9.03 29.20
CA GLN A 194 -6.16 8.76 30.45
C GLN A 194 -7.35 7.86 30.19
N SER A 195 -7.59 6.89 31.07
CA SER A 195 -8.75 5.99 30.97
C SER A 195 -10.03 6.79 30.77
N ALA A 196 -10.79 6.45 29.73
CA ALA A 196 -12.14 6.95 29.51
C ALA A 196 -13.09 5.79 29.72
N MET A 197 -14.07 5.93 30.61
CA MET A 197 -14.93 4.81 31.03
C MET A 197 -16.31 4.88 30.37
N GLU A 198 -17.04 3.78 30.41
CA GLU A 198 -18.45 3.73 30.01
C GLU A 198 -19.23 4.87 30.69
N GLY A 199 -20.00 5.62 29.90
CA GLY A 199 -20.76 6.79 30.34
C GLY A 199 -20.00 8.11 30.30
N ASP A 200 -18.68 8.12 30.13
CA ASP A 200 -17.91 9.34 29.90
C ASP A 200 -18.20 9.91 28.51
N ASN A 201 -18.26 11.24 28.38
CA ASN A 201 -18.41 11.92 27.09
C ASN A 201 -17.14 12.67 26.68
N THR A 202 -15.99 12.29 27.25
CA THR A 202 -14.70 12.91 26.94
C THR A 202 -13.60 11.86 26.85
N VAL A 203 -12.65 12.06 25.94
CA VAL A 203 -11.42 11.26 25.84
C VAL A 203 -10.22 12.20 25.84
N THR A 204 -9.23 11.92 26.69
CA THR A 204 -7.98 12.69 26.72
C THR A 204 -6.90 11.96 25.95
N VAL A 205 -6.28 12.62 24.97
CA VAL A 205 -5.27 12.02 24.08
C VAL A 205 -3.84 12.42 24.44
N ALA A 206 -2.88 11.56 24.13
CA ALA A 206 -1.47 11.69 24.51
C ALA A 206 -0.75 12.83 23.78
N GLU A 207 -1.18 13.13 22.56
CA GLU A 207 -0.60 14.16 21.71
C GLU A 207 -1.68 15.15 21.26
N ALA A 208 -1.29 16.41 21.05
CA ALA A 208 -2.21 17.41 20.53
C ALA A 208 -2.57 17.11 19.07
N VAL A 209 -3.84 17.34 18.72
CA VAL A 209 -4.40 17.13 17.39
C VAL A 209 -4.96 18.44 16.82
N ASP A 210 -5.07 18.53 15.50
CA ASP A 210 -5.62 19.67 14.75
C ASP A 210 -7.03 19.40 14.17
N TRP A 211 -7.68 18.36 14.67
CA TRP A 211 -9.05 17.96 14.35
C TRP A 211 -10.07 19.05 14.77
N GLN A 212 -11.29 18.98 14.25
CA GLN A 212 -12.32 20.00 14.38
C GLN A 212 -13.66 19.42 14.89
N PRO A 213 -14.51 20.21 15.57
CA PRO A 213 -15.88 19.81 15.85
C PRO A 213 -16.61 19.36 14.58
N GLY A 214 -17.29 18.22 14.64
CA GLY A 214 -17.94 17.56 13.51
C GLY A 214 -17.10 16.46 12.86
N ASP A 215 -15.79 16.39 13.14
CA ASP A 215 -14.95 15.29 12.67
C ASP A 215 -15.41 13.94 13.24
N ARG A 216 -15.34 12.91 12.39
CA ARG A 216 -15.64 11.53 12.78
C ARG A 216 -14.36 10.84 13.25
N ILE A 217 -14.43 10.29 14.45
CA ILE A 217 -13.34 9.56 15.07
C ILE A 217 -13.80 8.15 15.46
N ILE A 218 -12.82 7.27 15.66
CA ILE A 218 -13.00 6.02 16.40
C ILE A 218 -12.19 6.07 17.70
N VAL A 219 -12.70 5.42 18.74
CA VAL A 219 -12.00 5.14 20.00
C VAL A 219 -11.84 3.64 20.08
N THR A 220 -10.60 3.15 19.96
CA THR A 220 -10.33 1.71 19.84
C THR A 220 -10.37 1.00 21.17
N ARG A 221 -10.73 -0.28 21.12
CA ARG A 221 -10.63 -1.23 22.23
C ARG A 221 -9.30 -1.08 22.97
N SER A 222 -9.34 -1.10 24.30
CA SER A 222 -8.12 -1.10 25.13
C SER A 222 -8.15 -2.11 26.28
N GLN A 223 -8.94 -3.16 26.09
CA GLN A 223 -9.04 -4.29 27.00
C GLN A 223 -8.84 -5.59 26.25
N ARG A 224 -8.53 -6.66 26.99
CA ARG A 224 -8.55 -8.02 26.44
C ARG A 224 -10.01 -8.46 26.19
N PRO A 225 -10.32 -9.18 25.10
CA PRO A 225 -11.62 -9.80 24.86
C PRO A 225 -12.14 -10.54 26.09
N SER A 226 -13.40 -10.29 26.46
CA SER A 226 -14.07 -11.00 27.55
C SER A 226 -14.50 -12.40 27.07
N GLY A 227 -14.27 -13.46 27.86
CA GLY A 227 -14.69 -14.83 27.54
C GLY A 227 -13.56 -15.81 27.14
N ASN A 228 -13.90 -17.10 27.03
CA ASN A 228 -12.96 -18.13 26.59
C ASN A 228 -12.62 -17.91 25.11
N ILE A 229 -11.43 -17.37 24.83
CA ILE A 229 -10.86 -17.19 23.47
C ILE A 229 -10.43 -18.55 22.87
N THR A 230 -11.12 -19.63 23.25
CA THR A 230 -10.87 -20.98 22.73
C THR A 230 -11.73 -21.22 21.50
N ASN A 231 -11.20 -20.81 20.35
CA ASN A 231 -11.51 -21.26 18.98
C ASN A 231 -12.87 -20.89 18.35
N THR A 232 -12.73 -20.40 17.11
CA THR A 232 -13.65 -20.38 15.95
C THR A 232 -14.78 -19.34 15.99
N GLY A 233 -14.50 -18.13 15.49
CA GLY A 233 -15.52 -17.14 15.07
C GLY A 233 -15.02 -15.69 15.12
N SER A 234 -15.57 -14.84 14.23
CA SER A 234 -15.25 -13.40 14.13
C SER A 234 -15.68 -12.57 15.35
N TYR A 235 -15.01 -11.43 15.62
CA TYR A 235 -15.45 -10.42 16.58
C TYR A 235 -16.86 -9.93 16.25
N ALA A 236 -17.13 -9.76 14.95
CA ALA A 236 -18.43 -9.33 14.45
C ALA A 236 -19.52 -10.33 14.81
N ASP A 237 -19.26 -11.62 14.62
CA ASP A 237 -20.22 -12.70 14.88
C ASP A 237 -20.49 -12.90 16.38
N ASN A 238 -19.46 -12.71 17.20
CA ASN A 238 -19.54 -12.89 18.65
C ASN A 238 -20.08 -11.66 19.39
N GLY A 239 -20.30 -10.54 18.69
CA GLY A 239 -20.77 -9.28 19.29
C GLY A 239 -19.78 -8.69 20.30
N GLN A 240 -18.47 -8.93 20.08
CA GLN A 240 -17.39 -8.56 21.00
C GLN A 240 -16.61 -7.32 20.56
N ILE A 241 -17.24 -6.49 19.73
CA ILE A 241 -16.69 -5.23 19.25
C ILE A 241 -16.80 -4.17 20.35
N GLU A 242 -15.68 -3.55 20.70
CA GLU A 242 -15.57 -2.48 21.69
C GLU A 242 -15.03 -1.16 21.08
N THR A 243 -14.57 -1.15 19.82
CA THR A 243 -14.24 0.10 19.13
C THR A 243 -15.50 0.89 18.79
N GLU A 244 -15.52 2.16 19.17
CA GLU A 244 -16.69 3.03 19.06
C GLU A 244 -16.48 4.19 18.09
N GLU A 245 -17.45 4.43 17.20
CA GLU A 245 -17.48 5.63 16.36
C GLU A 245 -18.10 6.81 17.12
N ARG A 246 -17.46 7.98 17.07
CA ARG A 246 -17.95 9.20 17.70
C ARG A 246 -17.75 10.40 16.78
N LEU A 247 -18.52 11.46 17.03
CA LEU A 247 -18.27 12.78 16.47
C LEU A 247 -17.63 13.67 17.53
N VAL A 248 -16.65 14.46 17.11
CA VAL A 248 -16.06 15.48 17.96
C VAL A 248 -17.06 16.63 18.18
N ALA A 249 -17.37 16.96 19.43
CA ALA A 249 -18.23 18.09 19.78
C ALA A 249 -17.42 19.35 20.12
N ALA A 250 -16.30 19.21 20.84
CA ALA A 250 -15.45 20.32 21.26
C ALA A 250 -14.06 19.84 21.72
N PHE A 251 -13.15 20.79 21.96
CA PHE A 251 -11.83 20.53 22.55
C PHE A 251 -11.61 21.39 23.80
N ALA A 252 -10.92 20.82 24.79
CA ALA A 252 -10.36 21.53 25.93
C ALA A 252 -8.92 21.03 26.15
N GLY A 253 -7.93 21.69 25.52
CA GLY A 253 -6.56 21.18 25.47
C GLY A 253 -6.50 19.86 24.68
N ASN A 254 -5.88 18.83 25.24
CA ASN A 254 -5.84 17.48 24.66
C ASN A 254 -7.08 16.63 24.99
N THR A 255 -8.10 17.21 25.63
CA THR A 255 -9.36 16.49 25.91
C THR A 255 -10.37 16.80 24.83
N ILE A 256 -10.84 15.74 24.17
CA ILE A 256 -11.87 15.74 23.14
C ILE A 256 -13.21 15.51 23.84
N THR A 257 -14.19 16.39 23.62
CA THR A 257 -15.58 16.16 24.01
C THR A 257 -16.31 15.46 22.86
N LEU A 258 -17.02 14.38 23.16
CA LEU A 258 -17.76 13.56 22.21
C LEU A 258 -19.21 14.03 22.11
N ASN A 259 -19.87 13.75 20.98
CA ASN A 259 -21.30 14.02 20.80
C ASN A 259 -22.19 13.18 21.72
N GLU A 260 -21.75 11.96 22.04
CA GLU A 260 -22.46 10.96 22.84
C GLU A 260 -21.48 10.30 23.82
N ALA A 261 -22.01 9.75 24.92
CA ALA A 261 -21.20 9.05 25.91
C ALA A 261 -20.66 7.72 25.36
N LEU A 262 -19.51 7.27 25.87
CA LEU A 262 -18.93 5.97 25.57
C LEU A 262 -19.82 4.84 26.11
N GLU A 263 -19.89 3.76 25.35
CA GLU A 263 -20.61 2.52 25.66
C GLU A 263 -19.67 1.46 26.27
N HIS A 264 -18.36 1.62 26.10
CA HIS A 264 -17.35 0.70 26.63
C HIS A 264 -16.26 1.43 27.41
N ASP A 265 -15.59 0.66 28.26
CA ASP A 265 -14.43 1.12 29.01
C ASP A 265 -13.16 1.11 28.15
N HIS A 266 -12.44 2.22 28.14
CA HIS A 266 -11.17 2.40 27.45
C HIS A 266 -10.02 2.72 28.41
N PRO A 267 -9.56 1.74 29.22
CA PRO A 267 -8.57 1.95 30.26
C PRO A 267 -7.14 2.14 29.70
N VAL A 268 -6.37 2.94 30.42
CA VAL A 268 -4.94 3.11 30.22
C VAL A 268 -4.19 2.35 31.32
N TRP A 269 -3.31 1.42 30.94
CA TRP A 269 -2.58 0.57 31.86
C TRP A 269 -1.09 0.90 31.94
N LYS A 270 -0.47 0.47 33.06
CA LYS A 270 0.98 0.51 33.31
C LYS A 270 1.63 1.87 32.98
N GLY A 271 0.96 2.96 33.37
CA GLY A 271 1.49 4.31 33.22
C GLY A 271 1.45 4.87 31.80
N GLY A 272 0.53 4.38 30.94
CA GLY A 272 0.37 4.90 29.57
C GLY A 272 0.93 3.98 28.49
N ARG A 273 1.60 2.89 28.87
CA ARG A 273 2.22 1.96 27.92
C ARG A 273 1.19 1.19 27.10
N TYR A 274 0.20 0.61 27.76
CA TYR A 274 -0.88 -0.13 27.10
C TYR A 274 -2.14 0.73 27.12
N ALA A 275 -2.44 1.34 25.98
CA ALA A 275 -3.56 2.23 25.77
C ALA A 275 -4.07 2.06 24.34
N GLY A 276 -5.39 2.19 24.18
CA GLY A 276 -6.01 2.25 22.86
C GLY A 276 -5.70 3.55 22.14
N GLU A 277 -6.25 3.67 20.95
CA GLU A 277 -6.07 4.77 20.02
C GLU A 277 -7.36 5.56 19.88
N VAL A 278 -7.21 6.85 19.57
CA VAL A 278 -8.26 7.66 18.96
C VAL A 278 -7.80 7.99 17.55
N ALA A 279 -8.62 7.72 16.55
CA ALA A 279 -8.25 7.93 15.15
C ALA A 279 -9.30 8.72 14.37
N LEU A 280 -8.84 9.66 13.55
CA LEU A 280 -9.67 10.46 12.67
C LEU A 280 -9.96 9.69 11.38
N ILE A 281 -11.24 9.42 11.11
CA ILE A 281 -11.67 8.68 9.91
C ILE A 281 -12.35 9.57 8.85
N SER A 282 -12.74 10.80 9.17
CA SER A 282 -13.25 11.77 8.18
C SER A 282 -12.16 12.52 7.43
N ARG A 283 -12.35 12.77 6.13
CA ARG A 283 -11.53 13.68 5.30
C ARG A 283 -12.41 14.56 4.41
N ASN A 284 -11.84 15.62 3.84
CA ASN A 284 -12.56 16.52 2.93
C ASN A 284 -12.50 16.09 1.45
N VAL A 285 -11.61 15.15 1.10
CA VAL A 285 -11.64 14.42 -0.18
C VAL A 285 -12.19 13.03 0.09
N ILE A 286 -13.31 12.69 -0.54
CA ILE A 286 -14.08 11.48 -0.23
C ILE A 286 -14.34 10.69 -1.51
N VAL A 287 -14.00 9.40 -1.50
CA VAL A 287 -14.40 8.42 -2.51
C VAL A 287 -15.22 7.34 -1.81
N GLU A 288 -16.46 7.14 -2.22
CA GLU A 288 -17.36 6.19 -1.55
C GLU A 288 -18.30 5.49 -2.51
N SER A 289 -18.95 4.41 -2.07
CA SER A 289 -20.10 3.86 -2.79
C SER A 289 -21.36 4.68 -2.50
N LYS A 290 -22.12 5.03 -3.55
CA LYS A 290 -23.42 5.71 -3.39
C LYS A 290 -24.45 4.84 -2.65
N GLU A 291 -24.33 3.51 -2.81
CA GLU A 291 -25.19 2.52 -2.18
C GLU A 291 -24.34 1.51 -1.38
N PRO A 292 -23.98 1.83 -0.12
CA PRO A 292 -23.11 0.99 0.71
C PRO A 292 -23.62 -0.44 0.94
N ASN A 293 -24.95 -0.64 0.94
CA ASN A 293 -25.59 -1.95 1.11
C ASN A 293 -25.91 -2.63 -0.23
N GLY A 294 -25.46 -2.05 -1.35
CA GLY A 294 -25.64 -2.57 -2.71
C GLY A 294 -24.31 -3.02 -3.32
N VAL A 295 -24.19 -2.89 -4.64
CA VAL A 295 -22.93 -3.18 -5.34
C VAL A 295 -21.94 -2.05 -5.09
N ARG A 296 -20.93 -2.32 -4.25
CA ARG A 296 -19.88 -1.37 -3.86
C ARG A 296 -18.86 -1.11 -4.97
N GLY A 297 -18.22 0.05 -4.94
CA GLY A 297 -17.14 0.44 -5.85
C GLY A 297 -15.76 -0.05 -5.42
N HIS A 298 -14.79 0.12 -6.31
CA HIS A 298 -13.37 -0.17 -6.04
C HIS A 298 -12.48 0.84 -6.78
N THR A 299 -11.20 0.95 -6.41
CA THR A 299 -10.23 1.75 -7.18
C THR A 299 -8.99 0.94 -7.53
N MET A 300 -8.36 1.26 -8.66
CA MET A 300 -7.17 0.53 -9.12
C MET A 300 -6.20 1.41 -9.90
N TYR A 301 -4.92 1.31 -9.54
CA TYR A 301 -3.79 1.77 -10.32
C TYR A 301 -3.18 0.58 -11.05
N HIS A 302 -3.21 0.56 -12.39
CA HIS A 302 -2.51 -0.44 -13.20
C HIS A 302 -1.11 0.02 -13.59
N HIS A 303 -0.24 -0.94 -13.92
CA HIS A 303 1.10 -0.74 -14.45
C HIS A 303 1.25 0.49 -15.36
N GLY A 304 2.28 1.30 -15.10
CA GLY A 304 2.56 2.54 -15.84
C GLY A 304 1.76 3.75 -15.35
N SER A 305 0.78 3.55 -14.48
CA SER A 305 0.09 4.67 -13.83
C SER A 305 0.99 5.38 -12.82
N LYS A 306 0.64 6.63 -12.54
CA LYS A 306 1.29 7.50 -11.56
C LYS A 306 0.23 8.11 -10.65
N GLY A 307 0.69 8.83 -9.64
CA GLY A 307 -0.14 9.60 -8.73
C GLY A 307 -0.04 9.12 -7.30
N SER A 308 -0.52 9.95 -6.38
CA SER A 308 -0.47 9.69 -4.95
C SER A 308 -1.78 10.04 -4.27
N ILE A 309 -1.94 9.50 -3.08
CA ILE A 309 -3.08 9.77 -2.21
C ILE A 309 -2.53 10.44 -0.97
N SER A 310 -3.09 11.58 -0.57
CA SER A 310 -2.84 12.14 0.76
C SER A 310 -4.09 12.68 1.41
N TYR A 311 -4.38 12.26 2.64
CA TYR A 311 -5.47 12.79 3.46
C TYR A 311 -6.84 12.72 2.76
N ALA A 312 -7.11 11.60 2.09
CA ALA A 312 -8.39 11.31 1.46
C ALA A 312 -9.08 10.12 2.14
N GLU A 313 -10.40 10.12 2.11
CA GLU A 313 -11.28 9.13 2.72
C GLU A 313 -11.82 8.19 1.65
N PHE A 314 -11.75 6.89 1.92
CA PHE A 314 -12.26 5.79 1.10
C PHE A 314 -13.26 5.00 1.93
N ALA A 315 -14.56 5.25 1.73
CA ALA A 315 -15.62 4.73 2.60
C ALA A 315 -16.58 3.80 1.83
N HIS A 316 -17.03 2.72 2.46
CA HIS A 316 -18.04 1.83 1.86
C HIS A 316 -17.60 1.21 0.52
N LEU A 317 -16.32 0.88 0.38
CA LEU A 317 -15.71 0.36 -0.86
C LEU A 317 -15.28 -1.11 -0.70
N GLY A 318 -14.74 -1.67 -1.77
CA GLY A 318 -14.36 -3.08 -1.83
C GLY A 318 -15.55 -3.96 -2.17
N LYS A 319 -15.31 -5.07 -2.87
CA LYS A 319 -16.33 -6.05 -3.23
C LYS A 319 -16.03 -7.38 -2.56
N GLU A 320 -16.88 -7.77 -1.62
CA GLU A 320 -16.73 -8.99 -0.85
C GLU A 320 -16.67 -10.23 -1.74
N GLY A 321 -15.70 -11.12 -1.47
CA GLY A 321 -15.51 -12.35 -2.24
C GLY A 321 -15.06 -12.16 -3.70
N VAL A 322 -14.82 -10.92 -4.16
CA VAL A 322 -14.40 -10.64 -5.54
C VAL A 322 -12.92 -10.27 -5.58
N LEU A 323 -12.11 -11.11 -6.22
CA LEU A 323 -10.68 -10.91 -6.41
C LEU A 323 -10.36 -9.55 -7.05
N ALA A 324 -9.29 -8.90 -6.59
CA ALA A 324 -8.76 -7.66 -7.15
C ALA A 324 -9.68 -6.42 -7.03
N ARG A 325 -10.69 -6.44 -6.15
CA ARG A 325 -11.68 -5.35 -6.00
C ARG A 325 -11.67 -4.74 -4.61
N TYR A 326 -10.69 -3.88 -4.39
CA TYR A 326 -10.38 -3.27 -3.10
C TYR A 326 -10.64 -1.76 -3.11
N PRO A 327 -10.79 -1.11 -1.94
CA PRO A 327 -10.88 0.35 -1.84
C PRO A 327 -9.68 1.06 -2.50
N ILE A 328 -8.46 0.60 -2.22
CA ILE A 328 -7.21 1.08 -2.83
C ILE A 328 -6.40 -0.12 -3.31
N HIS A 329 -6.15 -0.21 -4.62
CA HIS A 329 -5.41 -1.32 -5.22
C HIS A 329 -4.29 -0.79 -6.13
N TYR A 330 -3.04 -1.07 -5.78
CA TYR A 330 -1.89 -0.90 -6.68
C TYR A 330 -1.60 -2.25 -7.35
N HIS A 331 -1.95 -2.36 -8.63
CA HIS A 331 -2.02 -3.62 -9.37
C HIS A 331 -0.89 -3.76 -10.39
N VAL A 332 0.08 -4.59 -10.03
CA VAL A 332 1.24 -5.01 -10.82
C VAL A 332 2.05 -3.81 -11.32
N MET A 333 2.26 -2.81 -10.45
CA MET A 333 2.96 -1.58 -10.82
C MET A 333 4.46 -1.79 -11.01
N ARG A 334 5.04 -2.83 -10.40
CA ARG A 334 6.48 -3.02 -10.27
C ARG A 334 7.13 -1.73 -9.77
N SER A 335 8.23 -1.28 -10.38
CA SER A 335 8.89 0.00 -10.04
C SER A 335 8.32 1.22 -10.79
N SER A 336 7.27 1.06 -11.61
CA SER A 336 6.72 2.19 -12.39
C SER A 336 6.09 3.27 -11.51
N ASN A 337 5.64 2.91 -10.31
CA ASN A 337 5.12 3.82 -9.29
C ASN A 337 6.18 4.26 -8.26
N ARG A 338 7.48 3.98 -8.44
CA ARG A 338 8.50 4.47 -7.49
C ARG A 338 8.37 5.99 -7.37
N GLY A 339 8.09 6.46 -6.16
CA GLY A 339 7.74 7.87 -5.85
C GLY A 339 6.26 8.12 -5.55
N SER A 340 5.36 7.19 -5.85
CA SER A 340 3.97 7.21 -5.39
C SER A 340 3.86 6.89 -3.91
N SER A 341 2.85 7.45 -3.26
CA SER A 341 2.58 7.23 -1.84
C SER A 341 1.09 7.28 -1.51
N VAL A 342 0.72 6.63 -0.41
CA VAL A 342 -0.57 6.76 0.27
C VAL A 342 -0.28 7.27 1.67
N ILE A 343 -0.61 8.54 1.95
CA ILE A 343 -0.25 9.21 3.20
C ILE A 343 -1.50 9.72 3.90
N GLY A 344 -1.74 9.33 5.14
CA GLY A 344 -2.82 9.91 5.95
C GLY A 344 -4.25 9.56 5.49
N ALA A 345 -4.39 8.58 4.59
CA ALA A 345 -5.69 8.15 4.08
C ALA A 345 -6.51 7.46 5.18
N SER A 346 -7.83 7.60 5.14
CA SER A 346 -8.76 6.78 5.93
C SER A 346 -9.48 5.81 5.01
N ILE A 347 -9.52 4.54 5.39
CA ILE A 347 -10.22 3.49 4.65
C ILE A 347 -11.14 2.81 5.65
N TRP A 348 -12.46 2.93 5.47
CA TRP A 348 -13.38 2.38 6.46
C TRP A 348 -14.69 1.84 5.90
N ASP A 349 -15.25 0.86 6.62
CA ASP A 349 -16.32 0.01 6.11
C ASP A 349 -15.94 -0.57 4.74
N SER A 350 -14.87 -1.35 4.72
CA SER A 350 -14.41 -2.05 3.53
C SER A 350 -14.98 -3.46 3.49
N SER A 351 -15.62 -3.80 2.37
CA SER A 351 -16.07 -5.17 2.11
C SER A 351 -14.98 -6.07 1.53
N ASN A 352 -13.77 -5.57 1.30
CA ASN A 352 -12.64 -6.38 0.84
C ASN A 352 -11.32 -5.62 1.01
N ARG A 353 -10.63 -5.84 2.12
CA ARG A 353 -9.29 -5.29 2.45
C ARG A 353 -9.22 -3.76 2.52
N PHE A 354 -8.18 -3.19 3.12
CA PHE A 354 -7.99 -1.73 3.14
C PHE A 354 -7.19 -1.25 1.93
N ILE A 355 -5.93 -1.67 1.88
CA ILE A 355 -4.97 -1.34 0.82
C ILE A 355 -4.33 -2.63 0.36
N THR A 356 -4.44 -2.90 -0.95
CA THR A 356 -3.80 -4.05 -1.58
C THR A 356 -2.63 -3.59 -2.45
N ILE A 357 -1.46 -4.15 -2.17
CA ILE A 357 -0.22 -3.98 -2.92
C ILE A 357 0.02 -5.30 -3.67
N HIS A 358 -0.25 -5.31 -4.97
CA HIS A 358 -0.11 -6.51 -5.79
C HIS A 358 1.00 -6.28 -6.81
N GLY A 359 2.04 -7.11 -6.82
CA GLY A 359 3.15 -7.06 -7.78
C GLY A 359 3.77 -5.67 -7.94
N THR A 360 3.86 -4.92 -6.84
CA THR A 360 4.21 -3.50 -6.77
C THR A 360 5.38 -3.30 -5.81
N ASP A 361 6.34 -2.46 -6.22
CA ASP A 361 7.58 -2.22 -5.50
C ASP A 361 7.70 -0.75 -5.09
N TYR A 362 8.43 -0.46 -4.00
CA TYR A 362 8.72 0.91 -3.54
C TYR A 362 7.50 1.78 -3.19
N LEU A 363 6.33 1.21 -2.92
CA LEU A 363 5.19 1.98 -2.45
C LEU A 363 5.41 2.43 -1.00
N VAL A 364 5.12 3.69 -0.73
CA VAL A 364 5.12 4.25 0.64
C VAL A 364 3.68 4.37 1.12
N VAL A 365 3.32 3.64 2.17
CA VAL A 365 2.03 3.70 2.86
C VAL A 365 2.27 4.17 4.28
N ARG A 366 1.76 5.35 4.61
CA ARG A 366 2.09 6.01 5.88
C ARG A 366 0.91 6.72 6.51
N ASP A 367 0.88 6.76 7.84
CA ASP A 367 -0.10 7.53 8.61
C ASP A 367 -1.56 7.15 8.29
N CYS A 368 -1.80 5.99 7.68
CA CYS A 368 -3.14 5.58 7.24
C CYS A 368 -3.93 4.93 8.39
N VAL A 369 -5.25 5.10 8.35
CA VAL A 369 -6.19 4.46 9.29
C VAL A 369 -7.12 3.55 8.49
N GLY A 370 -7.03 2.25 8.75
CA GLY A 370 -7.97 1.24 8.28
C GLY A 370 -8.95 0.87 9.39
N TYR A 371 -10.26 0.85 9.11
CA TYR A 371 -11.29 0.49 10.09
C TYR A 371 -12.41 -0.35 9.48
N LYS A 372 -12.68 -1.54 10.01
CA LYS A 372 -13.69 -2.50 9.50
C LYS A 372 -13.36 -2.99 8.09
N SER A 373 -12.51 -4.01 7.99
CA SER A 373 -12.24 -4.76 6.76
C SER A 373 -12.90 -6.13 6.82
N ILE A 374 -13.52 -6.56 5.73
CA ILE A 374 -13.74 -7.98 5.46
C ILE A 374 -12.48 -8.55 4.79
N GLY A 375 -11.92 -9.61 5.39
CA GLY A 375 -10.59 -10.12 5.08
C GLY A 375 -9.47 -9.27 5.68
N HIS A 376 -8.24 -9.58 5.27
CA HIS A 376 -7.03 -8.87 5.72
C HIS A 376 -7.12 -7.33 5.54
N GLY A 377 -6.47 -6.54 6.39
CA GLY A 377 -6.43 -5.08 6.29
C GLY A 377 -5.44 -4.58 5.23
N PHE A 378 -4.18 -4.37 5.62
CA PHE A 378 -3.09 -4.04 4.71
C PHE A 378 -2.51 -5.33 4.14
N PHE A 379 -2.55 -5.50 2.83
CA PHE A 379 -2.36 -6.80 2.19
C PHE A 379 -1.39 -6.73 0.99
N MET A 380 -0.44 -7.66 0.92
CA MET A 380 0.46 -7.85 -0.23
C MET A 380 0.18 -9.18 -0.94
N GLU A 381 -0.11 -9.20 -2.24
CA GLU A 381 -0.90 -10.29 -2.86
C GLU A 381 -0.13 -11.52 -3.35
N ASP A 382 0.99 -11.35 -4.05
CA ASP A 382 1.59 -12.44 -4.84
C ASP A 382 3.00 -12.85 -4.40
N ALA A 383 3.48 -12.29 -3.29
CA ALA A 383 4.81 -12.47 -2.71
C ALA A 383 5.96 -11.89 -3.55
N SER A 384 5.69 -11.21 -4.67
CA SER A 384 6.72 -10.63 -5.53
C SER A 384 7.03 -9.17 -5.21
N GLU A 385 6.26 -8.56 -4.32
CA GLU A 385 6.36 -7.15 -3.91
C GLU A 385 7.56 -6.91 -3.00
N VAL A 386 8.47 -6.02 -3.39
CA VAL A 386 9.65 -5.72 -2.57
C VAL A 386 9.89 -4.22 -2.38
N ASN A 387 10.61 -3.90 -1.30
CA ASN A 387 11.00 -2.53 -0.94
C ASN A 387 9.81 -1.60 -0.65
N ASN A 388 8.65 -2.13 -0.28
CA ASN A 388 7.53 -1.32 0.18
C ASN A 388 7.73 -0.91 1.64
N LEU A 389 7.21 0.27 2.00
CA LEU A 389 7.28 0.81 3.36
C LEU A 389 5.86 1.02 3.90
N LEU A 390 5.54 0.35 5.00
CA LEU A 390 4.35 0.59 5.82
C LEU A 390 4.79 1.21 7.14
N GLU A 391 4.48 2.49 7.35
CA GLU A 391 4.93 3.24 8.52
C GLU A 391 3.78 3.99 9.23
N ASN A 392 3.69 3.89 10.55
CA ASN A 392 2.73 4.66 11.34
C ASN A 392 1.26 4.46 10.93
N ASN A 393 0.90 3.26 10.45
CA ASN A 393 -0.47 2.93 10.08
C ASN A 393 -1.22 2.26 11.25
N LEU A 394 -2.52 2.49 11.32
CA LEU A 394 -3.42 1.88 12.28
C LEU A 394 -4.41 0.96 11.54
N ALA A 395 -4.40 -0.33 11.86
CA ALA A 395 -5.36 -1.32 11.38
C ALA A 395 -6.33 -1.69 12.51
N VAL A 396 -7.60 -1.37 12.37
CA VAL A 396 -8.64 -1.65 13.35
C VAL A 396 -9.69 -2.55 12.72
N GLN A 397 -10.03 -3.67 13.36
CA GLN A 397 -11.12 -4.56 12.91
C GLN A 397 -10.91 -5.10 11.49
N ALA A 398 -9.89 -5.95 11.32
CA ALA A 398 -9.79 -6.84 10.16
C ALA A 398 -10.48 -8.17 10.51
N PHE A 399 -11.59 -8.44 9.82
CA PHE A 399 -12.43 -9.61 10.08
C PHE A 399 -12.10 -10.75 9.13
N ASP A 400 -12.28 -11.98 9.59
CA ASP A 400 -12.16 -13.17 8.74
C ASP A 400 -13.27 -13.18 7.67
N SER A 401 -13.04 -13.96 6.61
CA SER A 401 -14.04 -14.24 5.58
C SER A 401 -13.63 -15.46 4.78
N ASP A 402 -14.51 -15.95 3.92
CA ASP A 402 -14.19 -17.05 3.02
C ASP A 402 -12.96 -16.73 2.14
N GLU A 403 -12.19 -17.77 1.83
CA GLU A 403 -11.10 -17.72 0.85
C GLU A 403 -11.62 -17.13 -0.47
N ILE A 404 -10.88 -16.17 -1.05
CA ILE A 404 -11.27 -15.59 -2.33
C ILE A 404 -10.80 -16.53 -3.45
N PRO A 405 -11.70 -16.98 -4.35
CA PRO A 405 -11.31 -17.89 -5.42
C PRO A 405 -10.25 -17.31 -6.37
N ASN A 406 -9.29 -18.14 -6.79
CA ASN A 406 -8.24 -17.81 -7.76
C ASN A 406 -7.23 -16.75 -7.28
N GLN A 407 -7.02 -16.62 -5.98
CA GLN A 407 -5.91 -15.83 -5.45
C GLN A 407 -4.55 -16.30 -5.99
N ALA A 408 -3.59 -15.38 -6.01
CA ALA A 408 -2.23 -15.66 -6.46
C ALA A 408 -1.52 -16.70 -5.58
N LEU A 409 -1.84 -16.72 -4.29
CA LEU A 409 -1.27 -17.62 -3.29
C LEU A 409 -2.40 -18.49 -2.74
N SER A 410 -2.31 -19.80 -2.95
CA SER A 410 -3.35 -20.76 -2.57
C SER A 410 -3.40 -21.09 -1.06
N TYR A 411 -2.75 -20.27 -0.25
CA TYR A 411 -2.62 -20.41 1.20
C TYR A 411 -2.95 -19.09 1.91
N ASP A 412 -3.47 -18.10 1.18
CA ASP A 412 -4.12 -16.94 1.77
C ASP A 412 -5.56 -17.33 2.15
N ASP A 413 -5.72 -17.81 3.38
CA ASP A 413 -7.01 -18.23 3.92
C ASP A 413 -7.97 -17.04 4.18
N ASN A 414 -7.52 -15.79 4.00
CA ASN A 414 -8.29 -14.57 4.21
C ASN A 414 -8.84 -14.39 5.65
N ASP A 415 -8.08 -14.89 6.62
CA ASP A 415 -8.37 -15.04 8.04
C ASP A 415 -8.49 -13.75 8.88
N GLY A 416 -8.48 -12.55 8.28
CA GLY A 416 -8.60 -11.31 9.06
C GLY A 416 -7.33 -10.93 9.82
N ALA A 417 -6.25 -10.68 9.08
CA ALA A 417 -5.02 -10.09 9.62
C ALA A 417 -5.02 -8.57 9.46
N GLY A 418 -4.59 -7.80 10.46
CA GLY A 418 -4.39 -6.36 10.31
C GLY A 418 -3.38 -6.02 9.21
N PHE A 419 -2.27 -6.77 9.19
CA PHE A 419 -1.22 -6.72 8.17
C PHE A 419 -0.89 -8.14 7.71
N TRP A 420 -1.00 -8.41 6.41
CA TRP A 420 -0.66 -9.69 5.79
C TRP A 420 0.31 -9.52 4.62
N TRP A 421 1.35 -10.34 4.59
CA TRP A 421 2.30 -10.36 3.47
C TRP A 421 3.04 -11.70 3.37
N ALA A 422 3.66 -11.96 2.22
CA ALA A 422 4.21 -13.28 1.90
C ALA A 422 5.72 -13.31 1.55
N ASN A 423 6.46 -12.24 1.79
CA ASN A 423 7.91 -12.24 1.64
C ASN A 423 8.61 -11.25 2.59
N PRO A 424 9.85 -11.50 3.04
CA PRO A 424 10.46 -10.72 4.11
C PRO A 424 10.99 -9.34 3.66
N GLN A 425 11.10 -9.06 2.36
CA GLN A 425 11.81 -7.89 1.83
C GLN A 425 10.93 -6.63 1.74
N ASN A 426 10.22 -6.33 2.83
CA ASN A 426 9.39 -5.14 3.01
C ASN A 426 9.59 -4.56 4.42
N ALA A 427 9.29 -3.27 4.60
CA ALA A 427 9.54 -2.54 5.84
C ALA A 427 8.24 -2.21 6.59
N PHE A 428 8.18 -2.55 7.88
CA PHE A 428 7.06 -2.27 8.78
C PHE A 428 7.56 -1.53 10.02
N LEU A 429 7.18 -0.25 10.16
CA LEU A 429 7.64 0.60 11.26
C LEU A 429 6.49 1.31 11.98
N ASN A 430 6.48 1.27 13.32
CA ASN A 430 5.55 2.05 14.13
C ASN A 430 4.06 1.83 13.79
N ASN A 431 3.69 0.66 13.28
CA ASN A 431 2.29 0.36 12.96
C ASN A 431 1.58 -0.21 14.20
N VAL A 432 0.25 -0.09 14.23
CA VAL A 432 -0.59 -0.69 15.26
C VAL A 432 -1.69 -1.51 14.60
N ALA A 433 -1.90 -2.74 15.07
CA ALA A 433 -3.05 -3.56 14.73
C ALA A 433 -3.91 -3.81 15.97
N THR A 434 -5.22 -3.59 15.89
CA THR A 434 -6.11 -3.87 17.01
C THR A 434 -7.47 -4.44 16.61
N GLU A 435 -8.02 -5.25 17.51
CA GLU A 435 -9.35 -5.86 17.38
C GLU A 435 -9.50 -6.66 16.08
N THR A 436 -8.46 -7.39 15.69
CA THR A 436 -8.43 -8.23 14.48
C THR A 436 -8.78 -9.68 14.82
N ASP A 437 -9.48 -10.36 13.91
CA ASP A 437 -9.98 -11.71 14.16
C ASP A 437 -8.83 -12.69 14.41
N ARG A 438 -7.96 -12.93 13.44
CA ARG A 438 -6.92 -13.95 13.64
C ARG A 438 -5.55 -13.38 13.96
N TYR A 439 -5.10 -12.36 13.25
CA TYR A 439 -3.73 -11.87 13.36
C TYR A 439 -3.64 -10.36 13.47
N GLY A 440 -2.79 -9.83 14.36
CA GLY A 440 -2.35 -8.45 14.23
C GLY A 440 -1.47 -8.30 12.98
N TYR A 441 -0.43 -9.12 12.93
CA TYR A 441 0.51 -9.26 11.82
C TYR A 441 0.68 -10.73 11.44
N GLN A 442 0.63 -11.04 10.15
CA GLN A 442 0.91 -12.37 9.60
C GLN A 442 1.89 -12.25 8.42
N LEU A 443 3.06 -12.85 8.60
CA LEU A 443 3.95 -13.22 7.50
C LEU A 443 3.74 -14.70 7.21
N GLU A 444 3.45 -15.05 5.97
CA GLU A 444 3.35 -16.44 5.56
C GLU A 444 4.21 -16.74 4.33
N ILE A 445 5.22 -17.59 4.49
CA ILE A 445 6.20 -17.93 3.46
C ILE A 445 6.15 -19.42 3.16
N VAL A 446 5.77 -19.75 1.92
CA VAL A 446 5.81 -21.13 1.43
C VAL A 446 7.07 -21.36 0.57
N PRO A 447 8.00 -22.25 0.97
CA PRO A 447 9.32 -22.40 0.31
C PRO A 447 9.28 -22.84 -1.15
N SER A 448 8.19 -23.48 -1.58
CA SER A 448 8.02 -23.91 -2.98
C SER A 448 7.67 -22.76 -3.92
N VAL A 449 7.32 -21.58 -3.39
CA VAL A 449 6.87 -20.44 -4.19
C VAL A 449 8.06 -19.75 -4.85
N ARG A 450 7.94 -19.53 -6.15
CA ARG A 450 8.95 -18.86 -6.97
C ARG A 450 8.30 -17.72 -7.75
N MET A 451 8.89 -16.53 -7.63
CA MET A 451 8.34 -15.30 -8.24
C MET A 451 9.36 -14.54 -9.06
N SER A 452 8.88 -13.62 -9.89
CA SER A 452 9.75 -12.63 -10.53
C SER A 452 9.91 -11.44 -9.59
N VAL A 453 11.12 -11.24 -9.07
CA VAL A 453 11.41 -10.26 -8.00
C VAL A 453 12.41 -9.23 -8.51
N LEU A 454 12.17 -7.96 -8.17
CA LEU A 454 13.08 -6.87 -8.50
C LEU A 454 14.36 -6.94 -7.65
N GLN A 455 15.51 -6.96 -8.32
CA GLN A 455 16.81 -7.01 -7.66
C GLN A 455 17.34 -5.59 -7.34
N PRO A 456 18.26 -5.44 -6.38
CA PRO A 456 18.80 -4.13 -5.98
C PRO A 456 19.41 -3.29 -7.11
N ASN A 457 19.91 -3.94 -8.16
CA ASN A 457 20.46 -3.29 -9.35
C ASN A 457 19.38 -2.77 -10.33
N GLY A 458 18.09 -2.91 -9.99
CA GLY A 458 16.95 -2.49 -10.81
C GLY A 458 16.50 -3.50 -11.87
N THR A 459 17.10 -4.69 -11.93
CA THR A 459 16.72 -5.73 -12.90
C THR A 459 15.68 -6.69 -12.31
N MET A 460 14.71 -7.11 -13.12
CA MET A 460 13.76 -8.16 -12.73
C MET A 460 14.42 -9.53 -12.88
N GLN A 461 14.49 -10.29 -11.79
CA GLN A 461 14.98 -11.66 -11.81
C GLN A 461 13.80 -12.64 -11.73
N PRO A 462 13.60 -13.51 -12.74
CA PRO A 462 12.56 -14.52 -12.69
C PRO A 462 12.95 -15.69 -11.78
N ASN A 463 11.94 -16.42 -11.29
CA ASN A 463 12.10 -17.70 -10.57
C ASN A 463 12.94 -17.61 -9.27
N VAL A 464 12.90 -16.47 -8.59
CA VAL A 464 13.50 -16.25 -7.28
C VAL A 464 12.70 -17.00 -6.23
N GLN A 465 13.37 -17.69 -5.30
CA GLN A 465 12.68 -18.26 -4.15
C GLN A 465 12.43 -17.18 -3.11
N ILE A 466 11.17 -16.99 -2.73
CA ILE A 466 10.77 -15.92 -1.83
C ILE A 466 11.29 -16.13 -0.40
N ASP A 467 11.54 -17.38 -0.01
CA ASP A 467 12.09 -17.81 1.28
C ASP A 467 13.61 -17.57 1.42
N GLN A 468 14.25 -17.04 0.38
CA GLN A 468 15.67 -16.66 0.36
C GLN A 468 15.88 -15.14 0.36
N LEU A 469 14.81 -14.36 0.34
CA LEU A 469 14.91 -12.92 0.41
C LEU A 469 15.30 -12.48 1.82
N SER A 470 16.10 -11.43 1.94
CA SER A 470 16.49 -10.88 3.25
C SER A 470 15.40 -9.96 3.78
N ASN A 471 15.21 -9.96 5.11
CA ASN A 471 14.32 -9.01 5.77
C ASN A 471 14.89 -7.60 5.72
N ILE A 472 14.04 -6.59 5.48
CA ILE A 472 14.43 -5.17 5.56
C ILE A 472 14.29 -4.69 7.01
N ILE A 473 13.09 -4.30 7.44
CA ILE A 473 12.86 -3.74 8.78
C ILE A 473 11.51 -4.22 9.32
N PHE A 474 11.49 -4.70 10.56
CA PHE A 474 10.26 -4.83 11.35
C PHE A 474 10.51 -4.25 12.76
N LYS A 475 10.07 -3.01 12.99
CA LYS A 475 10.46 -2.24 14.18
C LYS A 475 9.33 -1.41 14.78
N ASP A 476 9.29 -1.31 16.10
CA ASP A 476 8.40 -0.42 16.86
C ASP A 476 6.89 -0.70 16.61
N ASN A 477 6.53 -1.92 16.19
CA ASN A 477 5.14 -2.27 15.89
C ASN A 477 4.40 -2.75 17.15
N GLU A 478 3.08 -2.59 17.14
CA GLU A 478 2.20 -2.97 18.24
C GLU A 478 0.99 -3.77 17.75
N ALA A 479 0.62 -4.84 18.46
CA ALA A 479 -0.62 -5.56 18.22
C ALA A 479 -1.41 -5.75 19.51
N HIS A 480 -2.69 -5.41 19.53
CA HIS A 480 -3.51 -5.62 20.72
C HIS A 480 -4.95 -6.00 20.48
N GLY A 481 -5.58 -6.63 21.47
CA GLY A 481 -6.98 -7.05 21.34
C GLY A 481 -7.21 -7.98 20.13
N THR A 482 -6.22 -8.74 19.67
CA THR A 482 -6.36 -9.68 18.54
C THR A 482 -6.86 -11.03 19.07
N MET A 483 -7.72 -11.77 18.35
CA MET A 483 -8.24 -13.01 18.95
C MET A 483 -7.18 -14.09 19.03
N GLU A 484 -6.42 -14.37 17.95
CA GLU A 484 -5.48 -15.50 17.96
C GLU A 484 -4.04 -15.09 18.23
N TYR A 485 -3.39 -14.36 17.32
CA TYR A 485 -1.98 -13.97 17.44
C TYR A 485 -1.80 -12.46 17.32
N GLY A 486 -0.89 -11.88 18.11
CA GLY A 486 -0.44 -10.51 17.85
C GLY A 486 0.52 -10.46 16.66
N LEU A 487 1.53 -11.32 16.67
CA LEU A 487 2.46 -11.50 15.56
C LEU A 487 2.60 -13.00 15.24
N ALA A 488 2.30 -13.39 14.00
CA ALA A 488 2.58 -14.71 13.46
C ALA A 488 3.57 -14.57 12.29
N LEU A 489 4.68 -15.30 12.38
CA LEU A 489 5.69 -15.44 11.34
C LEU A 489 5.75 -16.91 11.01
N GLU A 490 5.16 -17.29 9.87
CA GLU A 490 4.97 -18.68 9.48
C GLU A 490 5.74 -18.95 8.20
N GLY A 491 6.56 -20.00 8.20
CA GLY A 491 7.24 -20.48 6.99
C GLY A 491 8.66 -20.95 7.22
N VAL A 492 9.15 -21.78 6.30
CA VAL A 492 10.53 -22.30 6.38
C VAL A 492 11.43 -21.37 5.58
N MET A 493 11.96 -20.32 6.21
CA MET A 493 13.06 -19.53 5.62
C MET A 493 14.20 -20.49 5.23
N ALA A 494 14.80 -20.36 4.04
CA ALA A 494 15.90 -21.22 3.67
C ALA A 494 17.06 -21.12 4.70
N SER A 495 18.02 -22.04 4.67
CA SER A 495 19.23 -21.99 5.50
C SER A 495 20.19 -20.84 5.07
N THR A 496 19.66 -19.65 4.84
CA THR A 496 20.44 -18.43 4.80
C THR A 496 20.93 -18.14 6.21
N ASP A 497 22.16 -17.65 6.37
CA ASP A 497 22.66 -17.21 7.68
C ASP A 497 21.82 -16.03 8.26
N ASP A 498 20.94 -15.44 7.46
CA ASP A 498 20.12 -14.28 7.78
C ASP A 498 18.91 -14.66 8.64
N ALA A 499 18.73 -13.94 9.75
CA ALA A 499 17.58 -14.06 10.63
C ALA A 499 16.47 -13.08 10.25
N PHE A 500 15.20 -13.47 10.40
CA PHE A 500 14.11 -12.48 10.41
C PHE A 500 14.24 -11.62 11.68
N TYR A 501 14.43 -10.30 11.51
CA TYR A 501 14.75 -9.40 12.60
C TYR A 501 13.51 -8.61 13.06
N VAL A 502 13.21 -8.67 14.35
CA VAL A 502 12.15 -7.88 14.99
C VAL A 502 12.74 -7.08 16.13
N GLU A 503 12.47 -5.79 16.17
CA GLU A 503 12.90 -4.91 17.27
C GLU A 503 11.73 -4.11 17.83
N ASN A 504 11.65 -4.02 19.16
CA ASN A 504 10.63 -3.23 19.88
C ASN A 504 9.19 -3.63 19.51
N MET A 505 8.88 -4.92 19.53
CA MET A 505 7.52 -5.40 19.31
C MET A 505 6.75 -5.41 20.63
N GLU A 506 5.58 -4.80 20.62
CA GLU A 506 4.64 -4.81 21.74
C GLU A 506 3.37 -5.56 21.38
N VAL A 507 2.99 -6.52 22.20
CA VAL A 507 1.79 -7.31 22.01
C VAL A 507 1.03 -7.32 23.32
N TRP A 508 -0.28 -7.07 23.29
CA TRP A 508 -1.08 -7.13 24.51
C TRP A 508 -2.55 -7.52 24.30
N GLY A 509 -3.17 -8.18 25.28
CA GLY A 509 -4.60 -8.46 25.21
C GLY A 509 -5.04 -9.45 24.12
N SER A 510 -4.15 -10.33 23.65
CA SER A 510 -4.45 -11.38 22.66
C SER A 510 -4.46 -12.79 23.26
N TRP A 511 -4.94 -13.81 22.54
CA TRP A 511 -4.78 -15.20 22.99
C TRP A 511 -3.31 -15.62 23.03
N ARG A 512 -2.59 -15.50 21.92
CA ARG A 512 -1.16 -15.77 21.82
C ARG A 512 -0.43 -14.49 21.41
N ALA A 513 0.67 -14.16 22.08
CA ALA A 513 1.40 -12.94 21.75
C ALA A 513 2.17 -13.13 20.43
N LEU A 514 2.94 -14.21 20.32
CA LEU A 514 3.89 -14.40 19.23
C LEU A 514 3.93 -15.85 18.75
N ARG A 515 3.98 -16.05 17.44
CA ARG A 515 4.31 -17.32 16.79
C ARG A 515 5.47 -17.15 15.81
N PRO A 516 6.71 -17.51 16.19
CA PRO A 516 7.87 -17.41 15.33
C PRO A 516 8.25 -18.76 14.76
N ASP A 517 7.46 -19.21 13.80
CA ASP A 517 7.59 -20.50 13.13
C ASP A 517 8.52 -20.36 11.91
N LEU A 518 9.80 -20.06 12.20
CA LEU A 518 10.86 -19.73 11.23
C LEU A 518 12.14 -20.54 11.50
N ASN A 519 12.93 -20.77 10.45
CA ASN A 519 14.25 -21.41 10.61
C ASN A 519 15.25 -20.53 11.38
N ASN A 520 15.33 -19.23 11.10
CA ASN A 520 16.24 -18.30 11.78
C ASN A 520 15.50 -17.01 12.15
N PHE A 521 15.51 -16.63 13.42
CA PHE A 521 14.93 -15.36 13.88
C PHE A 521 15.78 -14.68 14.94
N TYR A 522 15.77 -13.34 14.92
CA TYR A 522 16.40 -12.53 15.95
C TYR A 522 15.44 -11.45 16.43
N PHE A 523 14.94 -11.60 17.66
CA PHE A 523 14.06 -10.64 18.29
C PHE A 523 14.76 -9.89 19.42
N LYS A 524 14.55 -8.58 19.46
CA LYS A 524 15.11 -7.71 20.48
C LYS A 524 14.01 -6.81 21.03
N ASN A 525 13.90 -6.71 22.35
CA ASN A 525 12.89 -5.90 23.05
C ASN A 525 11.46 -6.34 22.69
N LEU A 526 11.08 -7.54 23.14
CA LEU A 526 9.75 -8.08 22.94
C LEU A 526 8.93 -7.94 24.24
N TYR A 527 7.77 -7.31 24.16
CA TYR A 527 6.91 -7.08 25.32
C TYR A 527 5.53 -7.70 25.08
N ALA A 528 5.17 -8.70 25.88
CA ALA A 528 3.90 -9.39 25.85
C ALA A 528 3.17 -9.14 27.18
N TRP A 529 1.99 -8.52 27.14
CA TRP A 529 1.18 -8.23 28.33
C TRP A 529 -0.27 -8.71 28.23
N ASN A 530 -0.78 -9.39 29.27
CA ASN A 530 -2.18 -9.79 29.36
C ASN A 530 -2.64 -10.74 28.23
N HIS A 531 -1.97 -11.88 28.10
CA HIS A 531 -2.26 -12.92 27.09
C HIS A 531 -2.70 -14.24 27.69
N ALA A 532 -3.15 -15.20 26.88
CA ALA A 532 -3.14 -16.60 27.33
C ALA A 532 -1.76 -17.25 27.16
N TYR A 533 -1.08 -17.02 26.04
CA TYR A 533 0.27 -17.52 25.80
C TYR A 533 1.18 -16.37 25.36
N GLY A 534 2.42 -16.35 25.86
CA GLY A 534 3.43 -15.39 25.43
C GLY A 534 4.07 -15.83 24.11
N PHE A 535 5.33 -16.24 24.18
CA PHE A 535 6.07 -16.82 23.07
C PHE A 535 5.55 -18.23 22.77
N TYR A 536 4.94 -18.45 21.62
CA TYR A 536 4.32 -19.73 21.24
C TYR A 536 4.88 -20.22 19.90
N ALA A 537 5.94 -21.01 19.93
CA ALA A 537 6.63 -21.49 18.73
C ALA A 537 6.32 -22.97 18.46
N ILE A 538 6.00 -23.30 17.21
CA ILE A 538 5.57 -24.66 16.81
C ILE A 538 6.70 -25.45 16.16
N ASP A 539 7.61 -24.84 15.39
CA ASP A 539 8.76 -25.58 14.82
C ASP A 539 10.00 -24.69 14.48
N PRO A 540 10.50 -23.85 15.40
CA PRO A 540 11.66 -22.99 15.10
C PRO A 540 13.00 -23.73 15.09
N LYS A 541 13.93 -23.39 14.19
CA LYS A 541 15.27 -24.00 14.19
C LYS A 541 16.30 -23.29 15.06
N ASN A 542 16.73 -22.09 14.67
CA ASN A 542 17.65 -21.25 15.44
C ASN A 542 17.02 -19.89 15.76
N GLY A 543 17.27 -19.42 16.98
CA GLY A 543 16.61 -18.21 17.47
C GLY A 543 17.43 -17.45 18.49
N ARG A 544 17.48 -16.13 18.36
CA ARG A 544 18.04 -15.25 19.39
C ARG A 544 16.95 -14.32 19.88
N VAL A 545 16.74 -14.27 21.19
CA VAL A 545 15.78 -13.37 21.82
C VAL A 545 16.48 -12.60 22.93
N GLU A 546 16.46 -11.28 22.83
CA GLU A 546 17.02 -10.37 23.82
C GLU A 546 15.94 -9.48 24.42
N ASN A 547 15.95 -9.34 25.74
CA ASN A 547 15.04 -8.46 26.47
C ASN A 547 13.57 -8.83 26.23
N TYR A 548 13.16 -10.02 26.67
CA TYR A 548 11.80 -10.52 26.57
C TYR A 548 11.01 -10.32 27.86
N HIS A 549 9.88 -9.65 27.80
CA HIS A 549 8.97 -9.42 28.93
C HIS A 549 7.65 -10.15 28.67
N ALA A 550 7.30 -11.09 29.52
CA ALA A 550 6.01 -11.77 29.54
C ALA A 550 5.31 -11.46 30.87
N ILE A 551 4.29 -10.61 30.81
CA ILE A 551 3.62 -10.08 32.00
C ILE A 551 2.13 -10.43 31.97
N ASN A 552 1.58 -10.92 33.07
CA ASN A 552 0.18 -11.31 33.19
C ASN A 552 -0.23 -12.34 32.11
N THR A 553 0.46 -13.47 32.08
CA THR A 553 0.21 -14.54 31.09
C THR A 553 -0.68 -15.63 31.67
N GLY A 554 -1.85 -15.84 31.08
CA GLY A 554 -2.84 -16.80 31.55
C GLY A 554 -2.33 -18.23 31.66
N ASN A 555 -1.56 -18.71 30.66
CA ASN A 555 -1.00 -20.05 30.63
C ASN A 555 0.55 -19.95 30.68
N HIS A 556 1.22 -20.16 29.55
CA HIS A 556 2.68 -20.21 29.48
C HIS A 556 3.27 -18.94 28.88
N ALA A 557 4.27 -18.39 29.56
CA ALA A 557 5.08 -17.29 29.02
C ALA A 557 5.90 -17.73 27.80
N MET A 558 6.40 -18.95 27.79
CA MET A 558 7.12 -19.54 26.66
C MET A 558 6.65 -20.97 26.41
N SER A 559 6.31 -21.26 25.16
CA SER A 559 5.92 -22.57 24.68
C SER A 559 6.68 -22.89 23.39
N PHE A 560 7.35 -24.04 23.37
CA PHE A 560 8.03 -24.60 22.19
C PHE A 560 7.36 -25.92 21.83
N GLN A 561 7.06 -26.18 20.56
CA GLN A 561 6.36 -27.40 20.12
C GLN A 561 7.09 -28.12 18.98
N ASP A 562 6.60 -29.32 18.67
CA ASP A 562 6.67 -30.03 17.37
C ASP A 562 7.98 -30.25 16.57
N HIS A 563 9.18 -29.84 17.04
CA HIS A 563 10.56 -30.30 16.65
C HIS A 563 11.58 -29.16 16.37
N PRO A 564 11.89 -28.27 17.32
CA PRO A 564 12.95 -27.31 17.06
C PRO A 564 14.28 -28.03 16.80
N GLU A 565 14.80 -27.94 15.57
CA GLU A 565 16.13 -28.44 15.22
C GLU A 565 17.11 -27.26 15.33
N GLY A 566 17.96 -27.19 16.37
CA GLY A 566 18.96 -26.12 16.48
C GLY A 566 19.03 -25.43 17.84
N LEU A 567 19.53 -24.20 17.84
CA LEU A 567 19.87 -23.44 19.04
C LEU A 567 18.98 -22.20 19.21
N ILE A 568 18.24 -22.16 20.32
CA ILE A 568 17.48 -20.98 20.73
C ILE A 568 18.05 -20.40 22.03
N THR A 569 18.37 -19.13 22.02
CA THR A 569 18.92 -18.40 23.18
C THR A 569 18.01 -17.27 23.59
N PHE A 570 17.72 -17.19 24.89
CA PHE A 570 17.03 -16.08 25.52
C PHE A 570 17.96 -15.40 26.53
N GLU A 571 18.02 -14.07 26.46
CA GLU A 571 18.77 -13.24 27.38
C GLU A 571 17.91 -12.10 27.90
N GLN A 572 18.10 -11.71 29.17
CA GLN A 572 17.35 -10.63 29.82
C GLN A 572 15.84 -10.89 29.81
N VAL A 573 15.42 -11.97 30.45
CA VAL A 573 14.02 -12.40 30.45
C VAL A 573 13.30 -11.92 31.71
N VAL A 574 12.14 -11.31 31.56
CA VAL A 574 11.25 -10.97 32.68
C VAL A 574 9.95 -11.72 32.50
N ILE A 575 9.61 -12.55 33.49
CA ILE A 575 8.30 -13.21 33.59
C ILE A 575 7.65 -12.76 34.90
N ASP A 576 6.51 -12.10 34.81
CA ASP A 576 5.77 -11.61 35.97
C ASP A 576 4.29 -12.01 35.86
N SER A 577 3.78 -12.77 36.83
CA SER A 577 2.38 -13.19 36.92
C SER A 577 1.93 -14.12 35.78
N SER A 578 2.27 -15.42 35.87
CA SER A 578 1.68 -16.47 35.03
C SER A 578 0.80 -17.44 35.84
N ASN A 579 -0.38 -17.80 35.33
CA ASN A 579 -1.26 -18.74 36.08
C ASN A 579 -0.79 -20.20 35.94
N GLU A 580 -0.06 -20.54 34.88
CA GLU A 580 0.62 -21.82 34.73
C GLU A 580 2.16 -21.68 34.81
N TRP A 581 2.85 -22.80 34.63
CA TRP A 581 4.31 -22.85 34.55
C TRP A 581 4.82 -21.99 33.38
N PRO A 582 5.87 -21.16 33.58
CA PRO A 582 6.32 -20.19 32.59
C PRO A 582 6.89 -20.82 31.32
N PHE A 583 7.37 -22.07 31.37
CA PHE A 583 7.96 -22.77 30.24
C PHE A 583 7.16 -24.04 29.90
N LYS A 584 6.85 -24.22 28.61
CA LYS A 584 6.26 -25.43 28.01
C LYS A 584 7.08 -25.87 26.81
N VAL A 585 7.31 -27.18 26.67
CA VAL A 585 8.26 -27.72 25.71
C VAL A 585 7.75 -29.09 25.18
N TYR A 586 7.38 -29.19 23.89
CA TYR A 586 6.98 -30.42 23.16
C TYR A 586 7.94 -30.74 22.00
N GLY A 587 8.04 -32.00 21.56
CA GLY A 587 8.75 -32.40 20.33
C GLY A 587 8.22 -33.74 19.79
N ARG A 588 8.95 -34.51 18.95
CA ARG A 588 8.48 -35.86 18.47
C ARG A 588 9.47 -37.05 18.45
N ASP A 589 10.82 -36.91 18.44
CA ASP A 589 11.79 -38.06 18.26
C ASP A 589 12.90 -38.22 19.33
N PRO A 590 13.09 -39.42 19.95
CA PRO A 590 14.02 -39.66 21.07
C PRO A 590 15.52 -39.59 20.81
N ARG A 591 15.95 -39.47 19.55
CA ARG A 591 17.29 -39.89 19.14
C ARG A 591 18.22 -38.77 18.74
N ASP A 592 17.71 -37.55 18.58
CA ASP A 592 18.49 -36.40 18.15
C ASP A 592 18.74 -35.47 19.35
N GLU A 593 19.98 -35.44 19.84
CA GLU A 593 20.47 -34.49 20.85
C GLU A 593 20.66 -33.08 20.26
N ASP A 594 19.83 -32.68 19.29
CA ASP A 594 20.13 -31.58 18.36
C ASP A 594 19.34 -30.30 18.65
N CYS A 595 18.59 -30.26 19.76
CA CYS A 595 17.83 -29.07 20.19
C CYS A 595 18.20 -28.55 21.58
N TYR A 596 18.55 -27.26 21.64
CA TYR A 596 18.97 -26.59 22.85
C TYR A 596 18.24 -25.26 23.03
N VAL A 597 17.52 -25.11 24.14
CA VAL A 597 17.04 -23.80 24.61
C VAL A 597 17.90 -23.36 25.78
N HIS A 598 18.56 -22.21 25.68
CA HIS A 598 19.34 -21.63 26.77
C HIS A 598 18.70 -20.31 27.22
N VAL A 599 18.52 -20.15 28.53
CA VAL A 599 17.96 -18.92 29.13
C VAL A 599 18.92 -18.40 30.20
N ARG A 600 19.34 -17.13 30.09
CA ARG A 600 20.14 -16.43 31.10
C ARG A 600 19.55 -15.09 31.48
N ASP A 601 20.05 -14.52 32.58
CA ASP A 601 19.66 -13.20 33.07
C ASP A 601 18.14 -13.05 33.20
N TYR A 602 17.48 -14.03 33.83
CA TYR A 602 16.02 -14.08 33.95
C TYR A 602 15.54 -13.71 35.35
N THR A 603 14.38 -13.06 35.41
CA THR A 603 13.61 -12.79 36.63
C THR A 603 12.21 -13.39 36.47
N ILE A 604 11.81 -14.24 37.42
CA ILE A 604 10.48 -14.86 37.44
C ILE A 604 9.80 -14.49 38.76
N THR A 605 8.65 -13.80 38.68
CA THR A 605 7.94 -13.26 39.85
C THR A 605 6.43 -13.49 39.77
N ASN A 606 5.76 -13.52 40.93
CA ASN A 606 4.29 -13.56 41.10
C ASN A 606 3.52 -14.61 40.30
N THR A 607 4.13 -15.74 39.94
CA THR A 607 3.39 -16.84 39.33
C THR A 607 2.47 -17.45 40.40
N GLU A 608 1.14 -17.34 40.23
CA GLU A 608 0.17 -17.95 41.17
C GLU A 608 0.25 -19.50 41.18
N GLY A 609 1.14 -20.08 40.37
CA GLY A 609 1.56 -21.48 40.41
C GLY A 609 2.75 -21.81 41.32
N GLY A 610 3.21 -20.91 42.20
CA GLY A 610 4.23 -21.26 43.18
C GLY A 610 3.68 -22.15 44.30
N LEU A 611 3.75 -23.48 44.15
CA LEU A 611 3.69 -24.41 45.29
C LEU A 611 2.48 -24.18 46.24
N ASN A 612 1.23 -24.24 45.78
CA ASN A 612 0.06 -24.75 46.53
C ASN A 612 -1.26 -24.33 45.87
N GLY A 613 -1.92 -25.30 45.21
CA GLY A 613 -3.38 -25.35 45.20
C GLY A 613 -4.11 -24.74 44.01
N ALA A 614 -4.05 -25.42 42.86
CA ALA A 614 -5.24 -25.65 42.03
C ALA A 614 -5.10 -27.00 41.30
N SER A 615 -6.21 -27.70 41.22
CA SER A 615 -6.31 -29.14 41.01
C SER A 615 -6.08 -29.59 39.57
N SER A 616 -5.28 -30.67 39.45
CA SER A 616 -5.50 -31.79 38.53
C SER A 616 -5.56 -31.52 37.02
N THR A 617 -4.45 -31.09 36.43
CA THR A 617 -3.79 -31.79 35.31
C THR A 617 -2.29 -31.68 35.53
N SER A 618 -1.74 -32.71 36.15
CA SER A 618 -0.33 -32.85 36.53
C SER A 618 0.56 -33.28 35.37
N GLY A 619 1.83 -32.86 35.39
CA GLY A 619 2.86 -33.17 34.40
C GLY A 619 3.10 -32.25 33.17
N VAL A 620 4.34 -31.74 32.97
CA VAL A 620 4.74 -31.18 31.66
C VAL A 620 4.30 -32.22 30.67
N GLU A 621 3.27 -31.96 29.87
CA GLU A 621 2.68 -33.04 29.09
C GLU A 621 3.79 -33.65 28.20
N PRO A 622 4.23 -34.90 28.45
CA PRO A 622 5.16 -35.54 27.56
C PRO A 622 4.35 -35.95 26.33
N THR A 623 4.82 -35.70 25.11
CA THR A 623 6.09 -36.23 24.55
C THR A 623 6.47 -35.46 23.27
N PRO A 624 7.76 -35.40 22.83
CA PRO A 624 9.04 -35.47 23.57
C PRO A 624 10.29 -34.67 23.03
N TYR A 625 11.32 -34.43 23.89
CA TYR A 625 12.80 -34.34 23.61
C TYR A 625 13.63 -33.02 23.53
N ILE A 626 13.18 -31.85 23.96
CA ILE A 626 14.07 -30.65 23.96
C ILE A 626 14.78 -30.46 25.31
N ALA A 627 16.10 -30.19 25.30
CA ALA A 627 16.86 -29.86 26.50
C ALA A 627 16.79 -28.35 26.81
N LEU A 628 16.30 -28.00 28.00
CA LEU A 628 16.27 -26.62 28.49
C LEU A 628 17.43 -26.41 29.48
N PHE A 629 18.25 -25.40 29.22
CA PHE A 629 19.33 -24.95 30.08
C PHE A 629 18.96 -23.61 30.71
N LEU A 630 18.82 -23.62 32.04
CA LEU A 630 18.64 -22.42 32.84
C LEU A 630 19.99 -22.07 33.48
N HIS A 631 20.61 -21.00 32.99
CA HIS A 631 21.91 -20.57 33.48
C HIS A 631 21.80 -19.96 34.88
N ASP A 632 22.82 -20.17 35.70
CA ASP A 632 22.92 -19.69 37.09
C ASP A 632 21.78 -20.10 38.03
N TRP A 633 20.99 -21.13 37.68
CA TRP A 633 19.82 -21.58 38.45
C TRP A 633 20.15 -21.98 39.90
N PHE A 634 21.28 -22.66 40.13
CA PHE A 634 21.74 -23.05 41.46
C PHE A 634 22.67 -22.01 42.11
N GLY A 635 22.94 -20.90 41.42
CA GLY A 635 23.89 -19.86 41.78
C GLY A 635 24.90 -19.60 40.67
N PRO A 636 25.78 -18.58 40.83
CA PRO A 636 26.72 -18.18 39.78
C PRO A 636 27.60 -19.33 39.26
N GLY A 637 27.57 -19.58 37.96
CA GLY A 637 28.26 -20.65 37.24
C GLY A 637 27.69 -22.06 37.48
N GLN A 638 26.50 -22.18 38.06
CA GLN A 638 25.85 -23.45 38.36
C GLN A 638 24.49 -23.55 37.66
N ASP A 639 24.48 -24.22 36.51
CA ASP A 639 23.32 -24.25 35.61
C ASP A 639 22.42 -25.45 35.90
N ALA A 640 21.16 -25.34 35.48
CA ALA A 640 20.23 -26.45 35.48
C ALA A 640 19.99 -26.95 34.06
N LYS A 641 20.18 -28.26 33.85
CA LYS A 641 19.65 -28.97 32.68
C LYS A 641 18.31 -29.61 33.06
N VAL A 642 17.26 -29.17 32.40
CA VAL A 642 15.87 -29.60 32.64
C VAL A 642 15.45 -30.51 31.50
N ILE A 643 14.96 -31.71 31.85
CA ILE A 643 14.54 -32.74 30.89
C ILE A 643 13.23 -33.41 31.33
N PRO A 644 12.49 -34.05 30.41
CA PRO A 644 11.39 -34.95 30.75
C PRO A 644 11.85 -36.16 31.58
N ALA A 645 11.08 -36.57 32.59
CA ALA A 645 11.41 -37.69 33.47
C ALA A 645 11.48 -39.05 32.76
N VAL A 646 10.78 -39.18 31.62
CA VAL A 646 10.81 -40.34 30.73
C VAL A 646 12.13 -40.47 29.96
N GLN A 647 12.94 -39.40 29.89
CA GLN A 647 14.26 -39.43 29.26
C GLN A 647 15.29 -40.02 30.24
N ASN A 648 16.22 -40.79 29.68
CA ASN A 648 17.39 -41.32 30.40
C ASN A 648 18.64 -41.01 29.58
N PRO A 649 19.12 -39.75 29.60
CA PRO A 649 20.24 -39.32 28.77
C PRO A 649 21.53 -40.00 29.22
N ASN A 650 22.42 -40.31 28.27
CA ASN A 650 23.73 -40.91 28.54
C ASN A 650 24.81 -39.82 28.77
N ASP A 651 24.46 -38.73 29.45
CA ASP A 651 25.34 -37.58 29.67
C ASP A 651 26.10 -37.63 31.02
N GLY A 652 25.82 -38.65 31.84
CA GLY A 652 26.49 -38.86 33.13
C GLY A 652 26.05 -37.89 34.24
N LEU A 653 25.01 -37.08 34.01
CA LEU A 653 24.49 -36.13 34.99
C LEU A 653 23.55 -36.81 36.01
N ASN A 654 23.53 -36.30 37.25
CA ASN A 654 22.67 -36.82 38.31
C ASN A 654 21.32 -36.09 38.32
N TYR A 655 20.33 -36.69 37.66
CA TYR A 655 18.98 -36.14 37.54
C TYR A 655 18.11 -36.45 38.76
N GLN A 656 17.53 -35.40 39.33
CA GLN A 656 16.64 -35.47 40.48
C GLN A 656 15.28 -34.81 40.20
N ASN A 657 14.25 -35.27 40.90
CA ASN A 657 12.97 -34.57 40.94
C ASN A 657 13.10 -33.38 41.93
N MET A 658 12.72 -32.19 41.49
CA MET A 658 12.77 -30.96 42.28
C MET A 658 11.37 -30.41 42.58
N SER A 659 10.42 -31.29 42.89
CA SER A 659 9.08 -30.90 43.33
C SER A 659 9.14 -30.04 44.60
N PRO A 660 8.31 -28.98 44.73
CA PRO A 660 7.27 -28.59 43.78
C PRO A 660 7.75 -27.53 42.76
N MET A 661 9.05 -27.18 42.75
CA MET A 661 9.68 -26.23 41.82
C MET A 661 9.72 -26.73 40.37
N PHE A 662 9.59 -28.03 40.16
CA PHE A 662 9.32 -28.64 38.86
C PHE A 662 8.25 -29.72 39.03
N ARG A 663 7.51 -30.01 37.95
CA ARG A 663 6.49 -31.07 37.94
C ARG A 663 7.16 -32.44 38.13
N ASN A 664 6.44 -33.41 38.69
CA ASN A 664 7.01 -34.72 39.05
C ASN A 664 7.49 -35.56 37.85
N ASP A 665 7.09 -35.19 36.65
CA ASP A 665 7.51 -35.78 35.39
C ASP A 665 8.60 -34.96 34.69
N ILE A 666 9.24 -34.04 35.41
CA ILE A 666 10.44 -33.33 35.01
C ILE A 666 11.58 -33.73 35.94
N LYS A 667 12.77 -33.86 35.36
CA LYS A 667 14.00 -34.06 36.08
C LYS A 667 14.96 -32.91 35.81
N VAL A 668 15.70 -32.56 36.85
CA VAL A 668 16.70 -31.49 36.79
C VAL A 668 18.03 -32.06 37.26
N ALA A 669 19.09 -31.73 36.54
CA ALA A 669 20.45 -31.97 36.98
C ALA A 669 21.22 -30.64 37.02
N GLN A 670 22.07 -30.48 38.04
CA GLN A 670 23.07 -29.42 38.03
C GLN A 670 24.15 -29.74 37.00
N THR A 671 24.53 -28.75 36.20
CA THR A 671 25.57 -28.84 35.18
C THR A 671 26.39 -27.53 35.14
N SER A 672 27.37 -27.47 34.24
CA SER A 672 28.15 -26.28 33.91
C SER A 672 28.23 -26.16 32.39
N ALA A 673 27.17 -25.60 31.79
CA ALA A 673 27.06 -25.43 30.36
C ALA A 673 27.48 -24.01 29.98
N ALA A 674 28.37 -23.85 29.00
CA ALA A 674 28.64 -22.51 28.47
C ALA A 674 27.37 -21.94 27.83
N PHE A 675 27.07 -20.65 28.08
CA PHE A 675 26.06 -19.97 27.28
C PHE A 675 26.56 -19.93 25.83
N PRO A 676 25.83 -20.53 24.89
CA PRO A 676 26.33 -20.68 23.53
C PRO A 676 26.37 -19.32 22.84
N ASN A 677 27.44 -19.07 22.08
CA ASN A 677 27.46 -17.95 21.16
C ASN A 677 26.54 -18.28 19.99
N ASN A 678 25.36 -17.65 19.96
CA ASN A 678 24.38 -17.93 18.91
C ASN A 678 24.84 -17.28 17.59
N PRO A 679 25.10 -18.07 16.52
CA PRO A 679 25.52 -17.53 15.23
C PRO A 679 24.40 -16.82 14.47
N VAL A 680 23.17 -16.83 15.00
CA VAL A 680 22.06 -16.05 14.44
C VAL A 680 22.37 -14.56 14.62
N HIS A 681 22.48 -13.87 13.50
CA HIS A 681 22.82 -12.46 13.43
C HIS A 681 21.86 -11.74 12.48
N LYS A 682 21.74 -10.43 12.69
CA LYS A 682 21.22 -9.54 11.66
C LYS A 682 22.36 -9.33 10.64
N ASN A 683 22.36 -10.15 9.60
CA ASN A 683 23.24 -9.92 8.46
C ASN A 683 22.59 -8.89 7.55
N ASP A 684 23.40 -8.00 6.99
CA ASP A 684 22.95 -7.13 5.94
C ASP A 684 23.88 -7.18 4.74
N ASN A 685 23.38 -7.84 3.69
CA ASN A 685 24.04 -7.92 2.39
C ASN A 685 23.33 -7.04 1.35
N MET A 686 22.28 -6.33 1.73
CA MET A 686 21.45 -5.54 0.82
C MET A 686 21.86 -4.07 0.89
N PRO A 687 21.86 -3.36 -0.24
CA PRO A 687 22.08 -1.93 -0.23
C PRO A 687 20.79 -1.18 0.11
N PRO A 688 20.88 0.04 0.68
CA PRO A 688 19.71 0.87 0.94
C PRO A 688 18.89 1.17 -0.32
N ALA A 689 17.59 1.33 -0.14
CA ALA A 689 16.63 1.69 -1.19
C ALA A 689 16.02 3.06 -0.93
N THR A 690 16.31 4.05 -1.78
CA THR A 690 15.72 5.40 -1.65
C THR A 690 14.42 5.53 -2.44
N VAL A 691 13.50 6.35 -1.97
CA VAL A 691 12.33 6.80 -2.73
C VAL A 691 12.19 8.30 -2.52
N ILE A 692 12.01 9.04 -3.61
CA ILE A 692 11.72 10.48 -3.60
C ILE A 692 10.22 10.59 -3.66
N THR A 693 9.61 11.12 -2.62
CA THR A 693 8.15 11.28 -2.51
C THR A 693 7.70 12.70 -2.80
N TYR A 694 8.63 13.66 -2.80
CA TYR A 694 8.38 15.04 -3.18
C TYR A 694 9.65 15.68 -3.78
N PRO A 695 9.55 16.42 -4.88
CA PRO A 695 8.35 16.64 -5.70
C PRO A 695 7.90 15.37 -6.46
N ALA A 696 6.65 15.35 -6.93
CA ALA A 696 6.17 14.25 -7.77
C ALA A 696 6.75 14.36 -9.20
N ASP A 697 6.83 13.21 -9.91
CA ASP A 697 7.30 13.15 -11.30
C ASP A 697 6.53 14.13 -12.21
N LEU A 698 7.27 14.84 -13.08
CA LEU A 698 6.73 15.82 -14.05
C LEU A 698 5.94 17.00 -13.44
N GLN A 699 6.31 17.46 -12.25
CA GLN A 699 5.87 18.78 -11.77
C GLN A 699 6.60 19.92 -12.46
N MET A 700 5.84 20.88 -12.99
CA MET A 700 6.34 22.15 -13.52
C MET A 700 6.14 23.26 -12.48
N PHE A 701 7.24 23.78 -11.94
CA PHE A 701 7.22 24.86 -10.96
C PHE A 701 7.20 26.22 -11.67
N SER A 702 6.14 27.03 -11.47
CA SER A 702 5.93 28.29 -12.19
C SER A 702 6.70 29.49 -11.64
N ASN A 703 7.19 29.43 -10.39
CA ASN A 703 7.74 30.59 -9.68
C ASN A 703 9.25 30.45 -9.57
N GLN A 704 10.03 31.46 -10.00
CA GLN A 704 11.51 31.47 -10.05
C GLN A 704 12.20 30.68 -8.91
N VAL A 705 12.63 29.46 -9.23
CA VAL A 705 13.08 28.51 -8.21
C VAL A 705 14.60 28.54 -8.13
N ASN A 706 15.20 29.50 -7.44
CA ASN A 706 16.62 29.38 -7.07
C ASN A 706 16.86 28.17 -6.14
N SER A 707 15.80 27.59 -5.55
CA SER A 707 15.91 26.46 -4.62
C SER A 707 14.66 25.58 -4.57
N ILE A 708 14.83 24.25 -4.48
CA ILE A 708 13.74 23.28 -4.30
C ILE A 708 14.00 22.40 -3.08
N THR A 709 12.96 22.11 -2.30
CA THR A 709 13.01 21.09 -1.24
C THR A 709 12.63 19.75 -1.84
N VAL A 710 13.46 18.74 -1.60
CA VAL A 710 13.23 17.34 -1.98
C VAL A 710 13.06 16.54 -0.71
N ARG A 711 12.08 15.64 -0.69
CA ARG A 711 11.79 14.74 0.43
C ARG A 711 11.66 13.32 -0.05
N GLY A 712 11.89 12.39 0.86
CA GLY A 712 11.74 10.98 0.56
C GLY A 712 11.89 10.07 1.77
N THR A 713 12.00 8.79 1.47
CA THR A 713 12.33 7.73 2.41
C THR A 713 13.57 6.97 1.94
N CYS A 714 14.28 6.38 2.88
CA CYS A 714 15.28 5.36 2.62
C CYS A 714 15.00 4.21 3.58
N ILE A 715 14.91 3.01 3.04
CA ILE A 715 14.78 1.78 3.84
C ILE A 715 15.99 0.91 3.61
N ASP A 716 16.41 0.24 4.67
CA ASP A 716 17.56 -0.66 4.67
C ASP A 716 17.52 -1.55 5.90
N ALA A 717 18.10 -2.74 5.84
CA ALA A 717 18.18 -3.57 7.04
C ALA A 717 19.15 -2.93 8.04
N SER A 718 20.25 -2.33 7.61
CA SER A 718 21.19 -1.65 8.50
C SER A 718 20.85 -0.20 8.79
N GLU A 719 21.66 0.38 9.66
CA GLU A 719 21.66 1.82 9.84
C GLU A 719 22.15 2.50 8.54
N VAL A 720 21.33 3.40 8.01
CA VAL A 720 21.63 4.25 6.87
C VAL A 720 22.51 5.40 7.37
N THR A 721 23.76 5.43 6.89
CA THR A 721 24.74 6.46 7.27
C THR A 721 24.55 7.76 6.50
N SER A 722 24.06 7.68 5.25
CA SER A 722 23.81 8.87 4.45
C SER A 722 22.78 8.65 3.35
N VAL A 723 22.02 9.71 3.08
CA VAL A 723 21.26 9.88 1.84
C VAL A 723 21.74 11.17 1.19
N THR A 724 21.98 11.13 -0.13
CA THR A 724 22.32 12.32 -0.92
C THR A 724 21.33 12.51 -2.05
N VAL A 725 21.07 13.77 -2.44
CA VAL A 725 20.33 14.11 -3.66
C VAL A 725 21.23 14.99 -4.53
N ASN A 726 21.54 14.53 -5.74
CA ASN A 726 22.48 15.21 -6.65
C ASN A 726 23.83 15.56 -5.99
N GLY A 727 24.30 14.71 -5.07
CA GLY A 727 25.54 14.90 -4.31
C GLY A 727 25.42 15.84 -3.10
N VAL A 728 24.25 16.42 -2.83
CA VAL A 728 23.99 17.22 -1.62
C VAL A 728 23.46 16.30 -0.53
N GLN A 729 24.05 16.38 0.67
CA GLN A 729 23.65 15.58 1.82
C GLN A 729 22.22 15.94 2.28
N ALA A 730 21.37 14.94 2.42
CA ALA A 730 20.06 15.08 3.02
C ALA A 730 20.14 15.02 4.55
N THR A 731 19.18 15.67 5.20
CA THR A 731 18.97 15.63 6.64
C THR A 731 17.93 14.55 6.93
N ALA A 732 18.24 13.63 7.85
CA ALA A 732 17.25 12.72 8.40
C ALA A 732 16.28 13.51 9.29
N VAL A 733 14.98 13.44 8.98
CA VAL A 733 13.90 14.06 9.77
C VAL A 733 12.99 13.00 10.43
N GLY A 734 13.27 11.73 10.17
CA GLY A 734 12.75 10.57 10.89
C GLY A 734 13.88 9.58 11.16
N ASP A 735 13.56 8.52 11.89
CA ASP A 735 14.53 7.50 12.29
C ASP A 735 15.22 6.89 11.07
N ASN A 736 16.55 6.76 11.12
CA ASN A 736 17.34 6.06 10.11
C ASN A 736 17.06 6.46 8.64
N PHE A 737 16.81 7.75 8.36
CA PHE A 737 16.43 8.25 7.03
C PHE A 737 15.13 7.66 6.44
N THR A 738 14.29 6.98 7.23
CA THR A 738 12.90 6.63 6.83
C THR A 738 12.10 7.87 6.41
N ARG A 739 12.52 9.03 6.91
CA ARG A 739 12.15 10.35 6.37
C ARG A 739 13.41 11.19 6.24
N TRP A 740 13.60 11.76 5.07
CA TRP A 740 14.70 12.68 4.81
C TRP A 740 14.24 13.87 3.98
N GLU A 741 14.95 14.98 4.14
CA GLU A 741 14.76 16.16 3.31
C GLU A 741 16.08 16.84 2.95
N VAL A 742 16.08 17.55 1.82
CA VAL A 742 17.21 18.36 1.37
C VAL A 742 16.71 19.54 0.56
N THR A 743 17.29 20.70 0.78
CA THR A 743 17.04 21.88 -0.07
C THR A 743 18.19 22.06 -1.04
N LEU A 744 17.93 21.86 -2.33
CA LEU A 744 18.87 22.21 -3.40
C LEU A 744 18.74 23.71 -3.68
N THR A 745 19.86 24.38 -3.93
CA THR A 745 19.92 25.84 -4.18
C THR A 745 20.75 26.14 -5.44
N ASN A 746 20.78 27.39 -5.89
CA ASN A 746 21.48 27.83 -7.11
C ASN A 746 20.95 27.16 -8.39
N LEU A 747 19.65 26.90 -8.43
CA LEU A 747 18.99 26.22 -9.55
C LEU A 747 18.64 27.19 -10.67
N SER A 748 18.73 26.70 -11.91
CA SER A 748 18.35 27.45 -13.11
C SER A 748 17.05 26.89 -13.70
N ALA A 749 16.30 27.74 -14.41
CA ALA A 749 15.12 27.30 -15.14
C ALA A 749 15.49 26.25 -16.20
N GLY A 750 14.62 25.26 -16.39
CA GLY A 750 14.85 24.14 -17.29
C GLY A 750 14.40 22.81 -16.68
N THR A 751 14.86 21.70 -17.27
CA THR A 751 14.61 20.36 -16.73
C THR A 751 15.80 19.89 -15.91
N MET A 752 15.53 19.17 -14.84
CA MET A 752 16.53 18.62 -13.91
C MET A 752 16.13 17.20 -13.53
N ASP A 753 17.12 16.31 -13.44
CA ASP A 753 16.98 15.04 -12.75
C ASP A 753 17.34 15.22 -11.27
N LEU A 754 16.47 14.77 -10.38
CA LEU A 754 16.79 14.56 -8.98
C LEU A 754 17.17 13.09 -8.80
N VAL A 755 18.37 12.84 -8.30
CA VAL A 755 18.90 11.50 -8.07
C VAL A 755 19.18 11.31 -6.58
N ALA A 756 18.34 10.54 -5.90
CA ALA A 756 18.53 10.17 -4.49
C ALA A 756 19.32 8.87 -4.38
N LYS A 757 20.27 8.82 -3.44
CA LYS A 757 21.16 7.67 -3.24
C LYS A 757 21.51 7.44 -1.77
N GLY A 758 21.29 6.22 -1.29
CA GLY A 758 21.59 5.79 0.09
C GLY A 758 22.94 5.06 0.26
N THR A 759 23.46 5.06 1.48
CA THR A 759 24.63 4.26 1.94
C THR A 759 24.42 3.84 3.40
N ASP A 760 24.81 2.62 3.74
CA ASP A 760 24.61 2.03 5.08
C ASP A 760 25.90 2.02 5.94
N THR A 761 25.85 1.40 7.12
CA THR A 761 26.99 1.21 8.02
C THR A 761 27.96 0.11 7.58
N HIS A 762 27.54 -0.80 6.72
CA HIS A 762 28.39 -1.86 6.17
C HIS A 762 29.16 -1.40 4.92
N GLY A 763 28.90 -0.17 4.45
CA GLY A 763 29.50 0.40 3.25
C GLY A 763 28.79 -0.04 1.97
N ASN A 764 27.62 -0.68 2.06
CA ASN A 764 26.77 -0.96 0.91
C ASN A 764 26.18 0.37 0.41
N VAL A 765 26.11 0.47 -0.90
CA VAL A 765 25.71 1.69 -1.60
C VAL A 765 24.60 1.33 -2.57
N GLU A 766 23.53 2.12 -2.58
CA GLU A 766 22.37 1.89 -3.45
C GLU A 766 22.81 1.71 -4.93
N LEU A 767 22.43 0.57 -5.50
CA LEU A 767 22.82 0.15 -6.85
C LEU A 767 21.88 0.70 -7.93
N ASN A 768 20.62 0.97 -7.58
CA ASN A 768 19.62 1.60 -8.44
C ASN A 768 19.03 2.87 -7.80
N PRO A 769 19.79 3.98 -7.74
CA PRO A 769 19.35 5.26 -7.18
C PRO A 769 18.02 5.74 -7.77
N HIS A 770 17.11 6.25 -6.94
CA HIS A 770 15.85 6.79 -7.46
C HIS A 770 16.09 8.07 -8.25
N ARG A 771 15.55 8.11 -9.48
CA ARG A 771 15.62 9.28 -10.37
C ARG A 771 14.21 9.77 -10.69
N ILE A 772 13.96 11.06 -10.46
CA ILE A 772 12.77 11.76 -10.95
C ILE A 772 13.15 12.96 -11.80
N ARG A 773 12.38 13.24 -12.85
CA ARG A 773 12.59 14.41 -13.73
C ARG A 773 11.58 15.50 -13.38
N ILE A 774 12.09 16.73 -13.14
CA ILE A 774 11.28 17.91 -12.82
C ILE A 774 11.51 19.07 -13.80
N GLY A 775 10.55 19.98 -13.88
CA GLY A 775 10.66 21.23 -14.64
C GLY A 775 10.66 22.47 -13.72
N LEU A 776 11.72 23.26 -13.73
CA LEU A 776 11.87 24.47 -12.90
C LEU A 776 11.66 25.73 -13.74
N GLY A 777 10.83 26.66 -13.27
CA GLY A 777 10.55 27.93 -13.97
C GLY A 777 9.85 27.75 -15.32
N MET A 778 9.26 26.58 -15.55
CA MET A 778 8.51 26.26 -16.76
C MET A 778 7.04 26.61 -16.53
N VAL A 779 6.52 27.55 -17.31
CA VAL A 779 5.07 27.79 -17.35
C VAL A 779 4.47 26.74 -18.28
N PRO A 780 3.42 26.00 -17.86
CA PRO A 780 2.64 25.20 -18.78
C PRO A 780 2.11 26.15 -19.86
N THR A 781 2.63 26.06 -21.08
CA THR A 781 2.17 26.93 -22.17
C THR A 781 0.76 26.52 -22.58
N GLY A 782 -0.22 27.04 -21.85
CA GLY A 782 -1.54 27.30 -22.41
C GLY A 782 -1.41 28.47 -23.38
N THR A 783 -1.81 28.23 -24.63
CA THR A 783 -2.08 29.21 -25.70
C THR A 783 -0.89 29.85 -26.44
N GLY A 784 -0.86 29.60 -27.77
CA GLY A 784 -0.40 30.53 -28.82
C GLY A 784 1.10 30.57 -29.14
N ASP A 785 1.56 29.83 -30.17
CA ASP A 785 1.90 30.37 -31.52
C ASP A 785 2.78 29.35 -32.30
N GLY A 786 2.32 28.95 -33.49
CA GLY A 786 3.15 28.55 -34.65
C GLY A 786 4.05 27.30 -34.66
N GLY A 787 4.23 26.56 -33.55
CA GLY A 787 4.95 25.27 -33.53
C GLY A 787 3.98 24.08 -33.58
N ILE A 788 4.35 22.97 -34.25
CA ILE A 788 3.51 21.76 -34.32
C ILE A 788 3.14 21.34 -32.89
N SER A 789 1.84 21.44 -32.55
CA SER A 789 1.29 20.97 -31.29
C SER A 789 1.36 19.43 -31.25
N PRO A 790 1.65 18.79 -30.11
CA PRO A 790 1.58 17.34 -29.98
C PRO A 790 0.15 16.77 -30.04
N ALA A 791 -0.86 17.61 -30.30
CA ALA A 791 -2.21 17.17 -30.63
C ALA A 791 -2.19 16.28 -31.90
N VAL A 792 -2.52 15.00 -31.71
CA VAL A 792 -2.76 13.94 -32.71
C VAL A 792 -2.73 14.43 -34.17
N ALA A 793 -1.55 14.43 -34.79
CA ALA A 793 -1.41 14.80 -36.19
C ALA A 793 -1.98 13.70 -37.10
N HIS A 794 -2.97 14.03 -37.92
CA HIS A 794 -3.68 13.10 -38.81
C HIS A 794 -2.90 12.70 -40.09
N GLY A 795 -1.56 12.65 -40.06
CA GLY A 795 -0.78 12.33 -41.24
C GLY A 795 0.74 12.41 -41.07
N PHE A 796 1.45 12.11 -42.16
CA PHE A 796 2.89 12.37 -42.26
C PHE A 796 3.12 13.87 -42.49
N GLU A 797 3.97 14.49 -41.66
CA GLU A 797 4.35 15.90 -41.81
C GLU A 797 5.81 16.08 -41.42
N LEU A 798 6.61 16.81 -42.21
CA LEU A 798 7.95 17.21 -41.83
C LEU A 798 7.93 18.63 -41.25
N GLY A 799 8.24 18.80 -39.98
CA GLY A 799 8.33 20.08 -39.27
C GLY A 799 9.54 20.92 -39.67
N ASN A 800 9.56 22.18 -39.25
CA ASN A 800 10.73 23.03 -39.42
C ASN A 800 11.80 22.63 -38.40
N ASN A 801 13.07 22.78 -38.77
CA ASN A 801 14.16 22.56 -37.84
C ASN A 801 14.34 23.78 -36.92
N TYR A 802 14.68 23.55 -35.65
CA TYR A 802 14.93 24.62 -34.68
C TYR A 802 16.16 24.29 -33.80
N PRO A 803 17.07 25.25 -33.57
CA PRO A 803 17.11 26.59 -34.16
C PRO A 803 17.40 26.57 -35.69
N ASN A 804 17.06 27.65 -36.39
CA ASN A 804 17.45 27.86 -37.79
C ASN A 804 17.58 29.38 -38.06
N PRO A 805 18.81 29.93 -38.25
CA PRO A 805 20.09 29.24 -38.37
C PRO A 805 20.54 28.57 -37.07
N PHE A 806 21.42 27.56 -37.14
CA PHE A 806 21.90 26.79 -35.99
C PHE A 806 23.43 26.67 -35.93
N ASN A 807 23.97 26.43 -34.73
CA ASN A 807 25.41 26.25 -34.47
C ASN A 807 25.69 25.31 -33.28
N PRO A 808 26.31 24.14 -33.46
CA PRO A 808 26.27 23.30 -34.65
C PRO A 808 25.03 22.37 -34.66
N GLU A 809 24.15 22.47 -33.66
CA GLU A 809 23.04 21.53 -33.44
C GLU A 809 21.65 22.12 -33.77
N THR A 810 20.82 21.34 -34.46
CA THR A 810 19.39 21.62 -34.69
C THR A 810 18.55 20.36 -34.49
N ARG A 811 17.32 20.55 -34.01
CA ARG A 811 16.30 19.49 -33.92
C ARG A 811 15.42 19.53 -35.17
N ILE A 812 15.05 18.36 -35.68
CA ILE A 812 14.11 18.18 -36.80
C ILE A 812 12.94 17.35 -36.26
N GLN A 813 11.76 17.97 -36.21
CA GLN A 813 10.53 17.32 -35.78
C GLN A 813 9.72 16.86 -36.99
N PHE A 814 9.06 15.71 -36.91
CA PHE A 814 8.13 15.24 -37.93
C PHE A 814 7.07 14.32 -37.31
N THR A 815 5.96 14.10 -38.02
CA THR A 815 4.88 13.20 -37.61
C THR A 815 4.75 12.01 -38.55
N VAL A 816 4.35 10.87 -38.00
CA VAL A 816 4.08 9.62 -38.72
C VAL A 816 2.59 9.32 -38.61
N ALA A 817 1.93 9.05 -39.76
CA ALA A 817 0.49 8.93 -39.87
C ALA A 817 -0.12 7.81 -39.00
N ALA A 818 -1.37 8.02 -38.57
CA ALA A 818 -2.13 7.12 -37.70
C ALA A 818 -3.26 6.39 -38.47
N GLN A 819 -3.13 5.07 -38.61
CA GLN A 819 -4.27 4.15 -38.58
C GLN A 819 -3.84 2.88 -37.87
N GLY A 820 -4.28 2.69 -36.62
CA GLY A 820 -3.97 1.49 -35.82
C GLY A 820 -2.52 1.42 -35.33
N GLN A 821 -2.14 0.27 -34.79
CA GLN A 821 -0.79 -0.08 -34.26
C GLN A 821 0.29 -0.20 -35.37
N ASP A 822 0.13 0.47 -36.51
CA ASP A 822 0.97 0.30 -37.68
C ASP A 822 2.35 0.97 -37.54
N LEU A 823 3.38 0.24 -37.94
CA LEU A 823 4.74 0.75 -38.11
C LEU A 823 4.92 1.31 -39.53
N SER A 824 5.48 2.52 -39.65
CA SER A 824 5.85 3.11 -40.95
C SER A 824 7.35 3.10 -41.15
N LEU A 825 7.83 2.71 -42.33
CA LEU A 825 9.24 2.82 -42.67
C LEU A 825 9.57 4.28 -42.94
N VAL A 826 10.41 4.89 -42.12
CA VAL A 826 10.82 6.30 -42.22
C VAL A 826 12.32 6.40 -42.48
N ARG A 827 12.68 7.28 -43.42
CA ARG A 827 14.06 7.72 -43.69
C ARG A 827 14.15 9.24 -43.58
N LEU A 828 15.01 9.73 -42.69
CA LEU A 828 15.36 11.15 -42.58
C LEU A 828 16.81 11.35 -43.04
N ASN A 829 16.98 12.01 -44.17
CA ASN A 829 18.27 12.23 -44.82
C ASN A 829 18.64 13.70 -44.84
N ILE A 830 19.93 13.99 -44.75
CA ILE A 830 20.50 15.33 -44.90
C ILE A 830 21.36 15.36 -46.15
N TYR A 831 21.22 16.41 -46.95
CA TYR A 831 21.92 16.65 -48.19
C TYR A 831 22.58 18.03 -48.20
N ASN A 832 23.70 18.15 -48.90
CA ASN A 832 24.27 19.44 -49.26
C ASN A 832 23.56 20.05 -50.48
N VAL A 833 23.90 21.29 -50.86
CA VAL A 833 23.31 21.98 -52.02
C VAL A 833 23.58 21.31 -53.37
N LEU A 834 24.57 20.42 -53.47
CA LEU A 834 24.88 19.63 -54.67
C LEU A 834 24.04 18.34 -54.73
N GLY A 835 23.20 18.06 -53.73
CA GLY A 835 22.40 16.84 -53.64
C GLY A 835 23.16 15.63 -53.12
N HIS A 836 24.41 15.78 -52.67
CA HIS A 836 25.13 14.67 -52.03
C HIS A 836 24.59 14.44 -50.62
N LYS A 837 24.31 13.17 -50.29
CA LYS A 837 23.87 12.76 -48.94
C LYS A 837 25.03 12.98 -47.96
N VAL A 838 24.78 13.79 -46.94
CA VAL A 838 25.70 14.15 -45.86
C VAL A 838 25.57 13.20 -44.69
N ARG A 839 24.33 12.92 -44.25
CA ARG A 839 24.04 12.04 -43.13
C ARG A 839 22.63 11.45 -43.24
N GLU A 840 22.43 10.24 -42.74
CA GLU A 840 21.12 9.62 -42.54
C GLU A 840 20.86 9.60 -41.03
N LEU A 841 19.81 10.29 -40.57
CA LEU A 841 19.48 10.43 -39.14
C LEU A 841 18.61 9.29 -38.64
N VAL A 842 17.72 8.77 -39.50
CA VAL A 842 16.92 7.57 -39.22
C VAL A 842 16.69 6.81 -40.52
N ASN A 843 16.67 5.49 -40.41
CA ASN A 843 16.24 4.56 -41.46
C ASN A 843 15.68 3.31 -40.78
N GLY A 844 14.39 3.35 -40.44
CA GLY A 844 13.78 2.31 -39.63
C GLY A 844 12.26 2.46 -39.53
N TYR A 845 11.65 1.47 -38.89
CA TYR A 845 10.21 1.47 -38.63
C TYR A 845 9.89 2.31 -37.40
N LEU A 846 9.06 3.33 -37.57
CA LEU A 846 8.59 4.21 -36.51
C LEU A 846 7.09 4.04 -36.31
N THR A 847 6.66 4.07 -35.05
CA THR A 847 5.24 4.07 -34.68
C THR A 847 4.58 5.41 -35.05
N SER A 848 3.25 5.42 -35.16
CA SER A 848 2.49 6.66 -35.34
C SER A 848 2.73 7.65 -34.21
N GLY A 849 2.90 8.94 -34.51
CA GLY A 849 3.18 9.97 -33.51
C GLY A 849 4.19 11.01 -33.97
N ALA A 850 4.51 11.95 -33.08
CA ALA A 850 5.56 12.93 -33.29
C ALA A 850 6.93 12.34 -32.93
N HIS A 851 7.92 12.57 -33.79
CA HIS A 851 9.29 12.13 -33.64
C HIS A 851 10.23 13.32 -33.78
N GLU A 852 11.35 13.30 -33.06
CA GLU A 852 12.37 14.33 -33.13
C GLU A 852 13.76 13.70 -33.26
N TYR A 853 14.54 14.19 -34.22
CA TYR A 853 15.95 13.79 -34.39
C TYR A 853 16.85 15.03 -34.41
N THR A 854 18.02 14.92 -33.79
CA THR A 854 19.02 16.00 -33.74
C THR A 854 20.10 15.79 -34.79
N TRP A 855 20.48 16.86 -35.49
CA TRP A 855 21.70 16.90 -36.29
C TRP A 855 22.71 17.87 -35.68
N ASP A 856 23.95 17.42 -35.56
CA ASP A 856 25.11 18.09 -34.95
C ASP A 856 26.05 18.78 -35.96
N GLY A 857 25.62 18.91 -37.22
CA GLY A 857 26.43 19.47 -38.29
C GLY A 857 27.64 18.58 -38.67
N ARG A 858 27.57 17.25 -38.48
CA ARG A 858 28.59 16.29 -38.93
C ARG A 858 28.06 15.38 -40.04
N ASP A 859 28.96 14.87 -40.88
CA ASP A 859 28.66 13.86 -41.90
C ASP A 859 28.65 12.42 -41.32
N SER A 860 28.40 11.43 -42.18
CA SER A 860 28.38 10.01 -41.78
C SER A 860 29.72 9.45 -41.28
N ASN A 861 30.85 10.14 -41.50
CA ASN A 861 32.16 9.76 -40.98
C ASN A 861 32.46 10.43 -39.63
N GLY A 862 31.53 11.25 -39.10
CA GLY A 862 31.71 12.02 -37.89
C GLY A 862 32.47 13.34 -38.10
N GLU A 863 32.79 13.69 -39.34
CA GLU A 863 33.54 14.91 -39.66
C GLU A 863 32.61 16.12 -39.74
N ALA A 864 33.10 17.27 -39.27
CA ALA A 864 32.36 18.52 -39.28
C ALA A 864 32.16 19.03 -40.72
N VAL A 865 30.92 19.33 -41.12
CA VAL A 865 30.63 19.94 -42.43
C VAL A 865 30.74 21.47 -42.41
N ALA A 866 30.98 22.10 -43.57
CA ALA A 866 31.16 23.55 -43.67
C ALA A 866 29.88 24.35 -43.34
N SER A 867 30.02 25.61 -42.90
CA SER A 867 28.88 26.54 -42.81
C SER A 867 28.19 26.69 -44.16
N GLY A 868 26.86 26.68 -44.20
CA GLY A 868 26.11 26.73 -45.45
C GLY A 868 24.68 26.20 -45.35
N VAL A 869 23.99 26.20 -46.50
CA VAL A 869 22.63 25.69 -46.60
C VAL A 869 22.66 24.18 -46.78
N TYR A 870 21.83 23.49 -45.99
CA TYR A 870 21.58 22.05 -46.10
C TYR A 870 20.10 21.79 -46.31
N ILE A 871 19.78 20.62 -46.86
CA ILE A 871 18.41 20.17 -47.10
C ILE A 871 18.22 18.89 -46.27
N TYR A 872 17.18 18.84 -45.45
CA TYR A 872 16.74 17.59 -44.83
C TYR A 872 15.46 17.10 -45.50
N GLU A 873 15.40 15.81 -45.77
CA GLU A 873 14.31 15.14 -46.46
C GLU A 873 13.80 13.97 -45.63
N MET A 874 12.48 13.94 -45.43
CA MET A 874 11.77 12.79 -44.90
C MET A 874 11.13 12.03 -46.05
N VAL A 875 11.39 10.73 -46.12
CA VAL A 875 10.64 9.76 -46.93
C VAL A 875 9.99 8.78 -45.97
N ALA A 876 8.69 8.58 -46.09
CA ALA A 876 7.98 7.61 -45.28
C ALA A 876 7.02 6.76 -46.11
N GLN A 877 6.86 5.50 -45.71
CA GLN A 877 5.90 4.57 -46.31
C GLN A 877 5.17 3.81 -45.20
N SER A 878 3.86 3.92 -45.15
CA SER A 878 3.02 3.16 -44.21
C SER A 878 2.87 1.69 -44.65
N HIS A 879 2.53 0.82 -43.72
CA HIS A 879 2.16 -0.57 -44.02
C HIS A 879 0.93 -0.66 -44.93
N SER A 880 -0.01 0.28 -44.81
CA SER A 880 -1.19 0.45 -45.66
C SER A 880 -0.91 1.00 -47.07
N GLY A 881 0.35 1.24 -47.43
CA GLY A 881 0.76 1.66 -48.78
C GLY A 881 0.75 3.17 -49.05
N GLN A 882 0.47 4.01 -48.04
CA GLN A 882 0.60 5.46 -48.15
C GLN A 882 2.08 5.84 -48.19
N SER A 883 2.48 6.66 -49.17
CA SER A 883 3.84 7.20 -49.27
C SER A 883 3.85 8.70 -49.02
N PHE A 884 4.89 9.17 -48.36
CA PHE A 884 5.14 10.58 -48.05
C PHE A 884 6.58 10.95 -48.36
N ARG A 885 6.78 12.12 -48.95
CA ARG A 885 8.10 12.67 -49.22
C ARG A 885 8.05 14.20 -49.10
N GLN A 886 8.84 14.76 -48.20
CA GLN A 886 8.96 16.20 -48.03
C GLN A 886 10.40 16.58 -47.71
N ALA A 887 10.86 17.71 -48.23
CA ALA A 887 12.19 18.25 -47.94
C ALA A 887 12.10 19.72 -47.53
N LYS A 888 12.96 20.14 -46.60
CA LYS A 888 13.06 21.50 -46.07
C LYS A 888 14.51 21.95 -45.95
N LYS A 889 14.73 23.27 -45.90
CA LYS A 889 16.08 23.88 -45.87
C LYS A 889 16.45 24.26 -44.44
N MET A 890 17.73 24.13 -44.11
CA MET A 890 18.33 24.59 -42.85
C MET A 890 19.65 25.31 -43.11
N LEU A 891 20.00 26.27 -42.26
CA LEU A 891 21.24 27.07 -42.36
C LEU A 891 22.16 26.77 -41.18
N LEU A 892 23.29 26.12 -41.46
CA LEU A 892 24.37 25.91 -40.49
C LEU A 892 25.29 27.13 -40.50
N VAL A 893 25.51 27.72 -39.33
CA VAL A 893 26.47 28.82 -39.13
C VAL A 893 27.45 28.35 -38.06
N ARG A 894 28.68 28.03 -38.47
CA ARG A 894 29.81 27.83 -37.55
C ARG A 894 30.70 29.05 -37.49
#